data_AF-A0A3D2U3H5-F1
#
_entry.id   AF-A0A3D2U3H5-F1
#
_cell.length_a   1.000
_cell.length_b   1.000
_cell.length_c   1.000
_cell.angle_alpha   90.00
_cell.angle_beta   90.00
_cell.angle_gamma   90.00
#
_symmetry.space_group_name_H-M   'P 1'
#
loop_
_entity.id
_entity.type
_entity.pdbx_description
1 polymer ?
#
loop_
_entity_poly.entity_id
_entity_poly.type
_entity_poly.pdbx_seq_one_letter_code
_entity_poly.pdbx_strand_id
1 'polypeptide(L)'
;MCKHAKFCSVPLVLLTVLSTGGTAACRPGNAARLAPRNTEVPFAYLDSAERRWPILVGRLAGEDRLKLEHRQDGQVVASGQRVKLDGVSARIDRQGHLAVSARPGIRARPTLHLVLSQGDTITRQAITLQPAPPPRPISYISDLVDDLIRMFWDGSARRWRPVTRDAFDQYFRRLQCQGVARLIVWPGPFPTLADPANYPATDWRLFESCAREILDNQVLSTSLQKQPGQPPWRWLRLLLKLRLDPSIMTAYANSARVHGIKLSASFRPFESGLTKYYVVPRFDDRGRFLGEFLPLASPATMFHPDEVGFAGYGELLRRMNRPDAARPAIIEFENVPRAREMARRFRDGQRDLRLRASPFAPIDENSLVFVAEAGGQRLVRYGDIHESALGHLHELTGWQLEATSDTSLRITGLNWPRGLRFLWLEAAGDHGRKLSLPAVGPTAVRAAAGNRLGRLVQYWALAGDDPAHRKTRVVGIPLSGMYRTEFQAVEASHAALLATGTSQVTLENHQLVIDRGADWSVEMVDFEQPRARQEAIAEIATQLKLEAYDEIFINTRSHTQLAASTGDTLAGSGRLDSILEFRRGRRNYTHLGIDRAAAPRGLATHKPFLERSGQDKSLETITTWHTDEWFQACPDTDERFPWRFHRSRAIARGVRKLLVDLERRFPKTRIRVVIPPGSRVETEVRKGLETMKRPEGGVYKSDFYRHIWGSLNHIPSIGEGLAAIDLSGLRVEPAFLGIRFAPPPGPLDLFLEHALADLANNRHSRFRGTHSFLYEAQETLRQKDKAGFAKKRESIIRKLLARKEIHEVILYESADWTYYLPQDDPHSYLDTRAAP
;
A
#
# COMPACT_ATOMS: atom_id res chain seq x y z
N MET A 1 22.52 21.81 39.66
CA MET A 1 23.62 21.59 40.62
C MET A 1 24.74 20.83 39.92
N CYS A 2 25.93 21.41 39.92
CA CYS A 2 27.14 20.93 39.25
C CYS A 2 27.72 19.65 39.87
N LYS A 3 28.44 18.86 39.06
CA LYS A 3 29.86 18.56 39.28
C LYS A 3 30.56 18.05 38.01
N HIS A 4 31.67 18.70 37.70
CA HIS A 4 32.63 18.41 36.63
C HIS A 4 33.58 17.26 36.99
N ALA A 5 34.11 16.57 35.98
CA ALA A 5 35.51 16.09 35.90
C ALA A 5 35.81 15.78 34.41
N LYS A 6 36.42 16.73 33.68
CA LYS A 6 37.86 16.86 33.33
C LYS A 6 38.38 15.86 32.29
N PHE A 7 38.76 16.47 31.17
CA PHE A 7 39.44 15.98 29.98
C PHE A 7 40.76 15.24 30.28
N CYS A 8 41.03 14.21 29.47
CA CYS A 8 42.38 13.89 29.01
C CYS A 8 42.34 13.66 27.49
N SER A 9 43.15 14.45 26.81
CA SER A 9 43.34 14.57 25.36
C SER A 9 44.28 13.49 24.84
N VAL A 10 43.85 12.73 23.83
CA VAL A 10 44.68 11.86 22.98
C VAL A 10 44.07 11.89 21.56
N PRO A 11 44.88 11.93 20.47
CA PRO A 11 44.54 12.67 19.27
C PRO A 11 43.47 12.03 18.38
N LEU A 12 42.73 12.94 17.75
CA LEU A 12 41.77 12.75 16.68
C LEU A 12 42.44 12.09 15.46
N VAL A 13 42.37 10.76 15.36
CA VAL A 13 42.51 10.09 14.06
C VAL A 13 41.12 10.00 13.45
N LEU A 14 40.82 10.99 12.61
CA LEU A 14 39.63 11.08 11.79
C LEU A 14 39.70 9.99 10.71
N LEU A 15 39.33 8.75 11.06
CA LEU A 15 39.06 7.71 10.06
C LEU A 15 37.65 7.95 9.51
N THR A 16 37.58 8.80 8.49
CA THR A 16 36.45 8.93 7.56
C THR A 16 36.21 7.58 6.90
N VAL A 17 35.47 6.69 7.56
CA VAL A 17 34.87 5.52 6.92
C VAL A 17 33.67 6.03 6.12
N LEU A 18 33.97 6.49 4.89
CA LEU A 18 33.00 6.57 3.80
C LEU A 18 32.49 5.15 3.53
N SER A 19 31.49 4.70 4.29
CA SER A 19 30.76 3.49 3.94
C SER A 19 29.79 3.82 2.81
N THR A 20 30.33 3.97 1.59
CA THR A 20 29.52 3.73 0.38
C THR A 20 29.00 2.31 0.52
N GLY A 21 27.70 2.17 0.76
CA GLY A 21 27.01 0.91 0.98
C GLY A 21 26.91 0.07 -0.29
N GLY A 22 28.07 -0.27 -0.86
CA GLY A 22 28.24 -1.21 -1.94
C GLY A 22 27.70 -2.58 -1.52
N THR A 23 26.86 -3.14 -2.38
CA THR A 23 26.36 -4.49 -2.26
C THR A 23 27.54 -5.46 -2.28
N ALA A 24 27.60 -6.35 -1.29
CA ALA A 24 28.29 -7.63 -1.45
C ALA A 24 27.44 -8.53 -2.35
N ALA A 25 27.18 -8.09 -3.59
CA ALA A 25 27.05 -9.03 -4.68
C ALA A 25 28.34 -9.87 -4.66
N CYS A 26 28.26 -11.16 -4.96
CA CYS A 26 29.43 -12.03 -5.08
C CYS A 26 30.40 -11.43 -6.11
N ARG A 27 31.30 -10.54 -5.68
CA ARG A 27 32.47 -10.16 -6.44
C ARG A 27 33.25 -11.45 -6.68
N PRO A 28 33.63 -11.76 -7.93
CA PRO A 28 34.60 -12.82 -8.19
C PRO A 28 35.84 -12.52 -7.35
N GLY A 29 36.18 -13.37 -6.38
CA GLY A 29 37.36 -13.20 -5.53
C GLY A 29 37.14 -13.19 -4.01
N ASN A 30 35.92 -13.29 -3.48
CA ASN A 30 35.74 -13.44 -2.04
C ASN A 30 36.08 -14.87 -1.56
N ALA A 31 37.01 -14.98 -0.61
CA ALA A 31 37.38 -16.22 0.06
C ALA A 31 36.15 -16.92 0.68
N ALA A 32 36.14 -18.25 0.65
CA ALA A 32 35.08 -19.02 1.29
C ALA A 32 35.01 -18.74 2.78
N ARG A 33 33.79 -18.62 3.30
CA ARG A 33 33.52 -18.63 4.74
C ARG A 33 32.20 -19.35 5.00
N LEU A 34 32.07 -19.95 6.19
CA LEU A 34 30.77 -20.48 6.62
C LEU A 34 29.74 -19.34 6.65
N ALA A 35 28.55 -19.57 6.11
CA ALA A 35 27.50 -18.57 6.11
C ALA A 35 27.15 -18.17 7.56
N PRO A 36 27.20 -16.87 7.94
CA PRO A 36 27.04 -16.46 9.33
C PRO A 36 25.73 -16.92 9.97
N ARG A 37 24.66 -17.02 9.18
CA ARG A 37 23.31 -17.36 9.65
C ARG A 37 22.99 -18.85 9.62
N ASN A 38 23.96 -19.75 9.41
CA ASN A 38 23.73 -21.20 9.47
C ASN A 38 23.20 -21.69 10.82
N THR A 39 23.50 -20.96 11.90
CA THR A 39 23.18 -21.35 13.26
C THR A 39 21.82 -20.81 13.73
N GLU A 40 21.16 -19.95 12.94
CA GLU A 40 19.91 -19.27 13.34
C GLU A 40 18.67 -20.17 13.18
N VAL A 41 18.68 -21.05 12.17
CA VAL A 41 17.50 -21.86 11.79
C VAL A 41 17.96 -23.28 11.45
N PRO A 42 17.42 -24.33 12.10
CA PRO A 42 17.59 -25.72 11.73
C PRO A 42 17.44 -26.04 10.24
N PHE A 43 18.14 -27.10 9.83
CA PHE A 43 18.03 -27.69 8.50
C PHE A 43 16.96 -28.78 8.52
N ALA A 44 15.78 -28.46 7.98
CA ALA A 44 14.63 -29.35 7.98
C ALA A 44 14.78 -30.46 6.90
N TYR A 45 15.13 -31.68 7.28
CA TYR A 45 15.29 -32.80 6.35
C TYR A 45 13.94 -33.44 6.00
N LEU A 46 13.83 -33.99 4.80
CA LEU A 46 12.63 -34.70 4.35
C LEU A 46 12.65 -36.16 4.81
N ASP A 47 11.46 -36.70 5.05
CA ASP A 47 11.31 -38.14 5.23
C ASP A 47 11.57 -38.85 3.89
N SER A 48 12.52 -39.79 3.87
CA SER A 48 12.83 -40.64 2.70
C SER A 48 13.25 -39.90 1.43
N ALA A 49 13.68 -38.63 1.52
CA ALA A 49 14.20 -37.85 0.41
C ALA A 49 15.43 -37.03 0.82
N GLU A 50 16.27 -36.68 -0.15
CA GLU A 50 17.42 -35.80 0.07
C GLU A 50 17.02 -34.34 -0.11
N ARG A 51 17.46 -33.47 0.81
CA ARG A 51 17.39 -32.02 0.67
C ARG A 51 18.79 -31.42 0.76
N ARG A 52 19.05 -30.34 0.03
CA ARG A 52 20.37 -29.72 -0.12
C ARG A 52 20.31 -28.23 0.19
N TRP A 53 21.32 -27.71 0.90
CA TRP A 53 21.41 -26.31 1.30
C TRP A 53 22.80 -25.74 1.10
N PRO A 54 22.93 -24.49 0.63
CA PRO A 54 24.20 -23.78 0.64
C PRO A 54 24.61 -23.49 2.09
N ILE A 55 25.87 -23.75 2.44
CA ILE A 55 26.39 -23.47 3.79
C ILE A 55 27.58 -22.51 3.79
N LEU A 56 27.99 -22.03 2.60
CA LEU A 56 29.11 -21.11 2.41
C LEU A 56 28.68 -19.80 1.76
N VAL A 57 29.42 -18.75 2.06
CA VAL A 57 29.52 -17.53 1.26
C VAL A 57 30.87 -17.56 0.54
N GLY A 58 30.89 -17.29 -0.77
CA GLY A 58 32.11 -17.41 -1.60
C GLY A 58 32.30 -18.81 -2.20
N ARG A 59 33.50 -19.07 -2.75
CA ARG A 59 33.89 -20.37 -3.32
C ARG A 59 35.10 -20.91 -2.57
N LEU A 60 35.13 -22.22 -2.32
CA LEU A 60 36.27 -22.90 -1.71
C LEU A 60 37.50 -22.81 -2.63
N ALA A 61 38.65 -22.47 -2.05
CA ALA A 61 39.95 -22.66 -2.69
C ALA A 61 40.33 -24.15 -2.73
N GLY A 62 41.37 -24.51 -3.49
CA GLY A 62 41.76 -25.92 -3.67
C GLY A 62 42.25 -26.58 -2.38
N GLU A 63 42.84 -25.77 -1.50
CA GLU A 63 43.41 -26.12 -0.20
C GLU A 63 42.39 -26.08 0.95
N ASP A 64 41.24 -25.43 0.77
CA ASP A 64 40.21 -25.32 1.80
C ASP A 64 39.64 -26.72 2.13
N ARG A 65 39.48 -27.02 3.42
CA ARG A 65 38.86 -28.28 3.89
C ARG A 65 37.58 -27.99 4.64
N LEU A 66 36.46 -28.52 4.12
CA LEU A 66 35.15 -28.45 4.74
C LEU A 66 34.69 -29.86 5.17
N LYS A 67 34.35 -30.02 6.45
CA LYS A 67 33.91 -31.30 7.03
C LYS A 67 32.80 -31.11 8.06
N LEU A 68 32.15 -32.24 8.40
CA LEU A 68 31.19 -32.38 9.49
C LEU A 68 31.88 -33.01 10.71
N GLU A 69 31.49 -32.57 11.89
CA GLU A 69 31.83 -33.23 13.16
C GLU A 69 30.56 -33.45 13.99
N HIS A 70 30.36 -34.68 14.49
CA HIS A 70 29.42 -34.94 15.58
C HIS A 70 30.19 -34.99 16.89
N ARG A 71 29.65 -34.33 17.92
CA ARG A 71 30.28 -34.25 19.23
C ARG A 71 29.33 -34.72 20.32
N GLN A 72 29.86 -35.48 21.27
CA GLN A 72 29.20 -35.88 22.51
C GLN A 72 30.15 -35.53 23.65
N ASP A 73 29.64 -34.84 24.69
CA ASP A 73 30.43 -34.38 25.85
C ASP A 73 31.74 -33.67 25.49
N GLY A 74 31.69 -32.84 24.43
CA GLY A 74 32.83 -32.07 23.92
C GLY A 74 33.80 -32.86 23.03
N GLN A 75 33.74 -34.19 23.00
CA GLN A 75 34.60 -35.04 22.18
C GLN A 75 34.02 -35.29 20.78
N VAL A 76 34.89 -35.39 19.77
CA VAL A 76 34.48 -35.69 18.39
C VAL A 76 34.28 -37.19 18.25
N VAL A 77 33.02 -37.62 18.13
CA VAL A 77 32.64 -39.04 18.00
C VAL A 77 32.48 -39.47 16.54
N ALA A 78 32.29 -38.53 15.61
CA ALA A 78 32.35 -38.79 14.17
C ALA A 78 32.86 -37.55 13.44
N SER A 79 33.73 -37.71 12.43
CA SER A 79 34.22 -36.61 11.60
C SER A 79 34.43 -37.04 10.15
N GLY A 80 34.14 -36.15 9.21
CA GLY A 80 34.41 -36.37 7.79
C GLY A 80 33.48 -35.58 6.88
N GLN A 81 33.55 -35.80 5.57
CA GLN A 81 32.61 -35.20 4.61
C GLN A 81 31.21 -35.79 4.69
N ARG A 82 31.05 -36.95 5.33
CA ARG A 82 29.78 -37.64 5.55
C ARG A 82 29.72 -38.13 6.99
N VAL A 83 28.58 -37.88 7.64
CA VAL A 83 28.29 -38.34 9.00
C VAL A 83 26.89 -38.96 9.01
N LYS A 84 26.74 -40.12 9.65
CA LYS A 84 25.47 -40.83 9.81
C LYS A 84 25.13 -40.93 11.29
N LEU A 85 23.96 -40.48 11.70
CA LEU A 85 23.49 -40.44 13.09
C LEU A 85 22.01 -40.76 13.12
N ASP A 86 21.58 -41.71 13.96
CA ASP A 86 20.16 -41.96 14.26
C ASP A 86 19.24 -42.08 13.03
N GLY A 87 19.73 -42.75 11.98
CA GLY A 87 18.99 -42.91 10.72
C GLY A 87 18.99 -41.69 9.78
N VAL A 88 19.67 -40.60 10.16
CA VAL A 88 19.94 -39.41 9.34
C VAL A 88 21.35 -39.49 8.75
N SER A 89 21.48 -39.22 7.46
CA SER A 89 22.75 -39.17 6.73
C SER A 89 22.99 -37.75 6.21
N ALA A 90 24.02 -37.09 6.73
CA ALA A 90 24.46 -35.78 6.28
C ALA A 90 25.76 -35.89 5.48
N ARG A 91 25.86 -35.19 4.35
CA ARG A 91 27.09 -35.09 3.55
C ARG A 91 27.33 -33.65 3.11
N ILE A 92 28.59 -33.28 2.91
CA ILE A 92 28.98 -32.02 2.29
C ILE A 92 29.52 -32.31 0.89
N ASP A 93 29.09 -31.54 -0.12
CA ASP A 93 29.62 -31.61 -1.48
C ASP A 93 30.75 -30.60 -1.75
N ARG A 94 31.43 -30.77 -2.89
CA ARG A 94 32.56 -29.91 -3.31
C ARG A 94 32.14 -28.47 -3.61
N GLN A 95 30.85 -28.23 -3.80
CA GLN A 95 30.28 -26.92 -4.03
C GLN A 95 29.90 -26.21 -2.73
N GLY A 96 30.15 -26.84 -1.57
CA GLY A 96 29.84 -26.27 -0.26
C GLY A 96 28.36 -26.34 0.09
N HIS A 97 27.65 -27.38 -0.36
CA HIS A 97 26.30 -27.66 0.11
C HIS A 97 26.28 -28.77 1.14
N LEU A 98 25.44 -28.60 2.16
CA LEU A 98 25.00 -29.67 3.04
C LEU A 98 23.85 -30.41 2.35
N ALA A 99 23.97 -31.73 2.20
CA ALA A 99 22.90 -32.60 1.74
C ALA A 99 22.51 -33.57 2.85
N VAL A 100 21.23 -33.66 3.18
CA VAL A 100 20.70 -34.51 4.26
C VAL A 100 19.59 -35.39 3.72
N SER A 101 19.65 -36.67 4.06
CA SER A 101 18.57 -37.64 3.87
C SER A 101 18.31 -38.40 5.17
N ALA A 102 17.09 -38.87 5.36
CA ALA A 102 16.71 -39.68 6.53
C ALA A 102 15.94 -40.93 6.09
N ARG A 103 16.05 -41.99 6.90
CA ARG A 103 15.22 -43.19 6.73
C ARG A 103 13.73 -42.87 7.03
N PRO A 104 12.80 -43.68 6.49
CA PRO A 104 11.38 -43.61 6.81
C PRO A 104 11.10 -43.44 8.32
N GLY A 105 10.28 -42.47 8.70
CA GLY A 105 9.77 -42.32 10.08
C GLY A 105 10.76 -41.74 11.11
N ILE A 106 11.97 -41.34 10.70
CA ILE A 106 12.95 -40.76 11.62
C ILE A 106 12.55 -39.36 12.08
N ARG A 107 12.54 -39.14 13.39
CA ARG A 107 12.22 -37.86 14.05
C ARG A 107 13.40 -37.26 14.84
N ALA A 108 14.61 -37.79 14.63
CA ALA A 108 15.82 -37.36 15.32
C ALA A 108 16.15 -35.88 15.05
N ARG A 109 16.73 -35.20 16.04
CA ARG A 109 17.17 -33.80 15.93
C ARG A 109 18.66 -33.64 16.23
N PRO A 110 19.54 -34.29 15.46
CA PRO A 110 20.97 -34.30 15.78
C PRO A 110 21.60 -32.92 15.59
N THR A 111 22.61 -32.62 16.41
CA THR A 111 23.48 -31.46 16.24
C THR A 111 24.80 -31.90 15.59
N LEU A 112 25.18 -31.18 14.53
CA LEU A 112 26.42 -31.35 13.79
C LEU A 112 27.23 -30.06 13.83
N HIS A 113 28.53 -30.14 13.69
CA HIS A 113 29.40 -28.98 13.54
C HIS A 113 29.91 -28.91 12.10
N LEU A 114 29.69 -27.78 11.45
CA LEU A 114 30.37 -27.41 10.21
C LEU A 114 31.77 -26.91 10.58
N VAL A 115 32.81 -27.50 9.98
CA VAL A 115 34.21 -27.13 10.23
C VAL A 115 34.87 -26.77 8.92
N LEU A 116 35.24 -25.51 8.76
CA LEU A 116 36.00 -24.98 7.63
C LEU A 116 37.44 -24.69 8.09
N SER A 117 38.42 -25.31 7.42
CA SER A 117 39.85 -25.11 7.68
C SER A 117 40.48 -24.44 6.46
N GLN A 118 41.19 -23.33 6.68
CA GLN A 118 41.83 -22.49 5.66
C GLN A 118 43.23 -22.12 6.16
N GLY A 119 44.25 -22.85 5.70
CA GLY A 119 45.57 -22.83 6.34
C GLY A 119 45.47 -23.16 7.83
N ASP A 120 46.00 -22.27 8.67
CA ASP A 120 45.96 -22.41 10.14
C ASP A 120 44.64 -21.92 10.77
N THR A 121 43.74 -21.34 9.98
CA THR A 121 42.47 -20.82 10.50
C THR A 121 41.39 -21.91 10.45
N ILE A 122 40.75 -22.18 11.58
CA ILE A 122 39.62 -23.10 11.67
C ILE A 122 38.38 -22.34 12.17
N THR A 123 37.34 -22.32 11.35
CA THR A 123 36.02 -21.80 11.74
C THR A 123 35.06 -22.96 12.01
N ARG A 124 34.32 -22.89 13.11
CA ARG A 124 33.33 -23.90 13.50
C ARG A 124 31.95 -23.29 13.73
N GLN A 125 30.89 -23.95 13.28
CA GLN A 125 29.50 -23.59 13.54
C GLN A 125 28.68 -24.81 13.92
N ALA A 126 27.97 -24.77 15.05
CA ALA A 126 27.01 -25.80 15.43
C ALA A 126 25.68 -25.59 14.68
N ILE A 127 25.20 -26.62 14.00
CA ILE A 127 23.96 -26.64 13.24
C ILE A 127 23.04 -27.75 13.76
N THR A 128 21.74 -27.50 13.73
CA THR A 128 20.72 -28.47 14.13
C THR A 128 20.02 -29.01 12.89
N LEU A 129 19.83 -30.32 12.83
CA LEU A 129 18.95 -30.97 11.84
C LEU A 129 17.61 -31.27 12.51
N GLN A 130 16.51 -31.24 11.75
CA GLN A 130 15.19 -31.66 12.26
C GLN A 130 14.32 -32.21 11.14
N PRO A 131 13.30 -33.04 11.43
CA PRO A 131 12.34 -33.45 10.41
C PRO A 131 11.51 -32.25 9.94
N ALA A 132 11.33 -32.12 8.62
CA ALA A 132 10.38 -31.18 8.05
C ALA A 132 8.94 -31.64 8.38
N PRO A 133 8.03 -30.71 8.73
CA PRO A 133 6.61 -31.05 8.86
C PRO A 133 6.03 -31.58 7.54
N PRO A 134 4.96 -32.39 7.58
CA PRO A 134 4.27 -32.80 6.37
C PRO A 134 3.72 -31.57 5.62
N PRO A 135 3.61 -31.62 4.27
CA PRO A 135 2.92 -30.57 3.53
C PRO A 135 1.47 -30.42 4.01
N ARG A 136 1.04 -29.18 4.24
CA ARG A 136 -0.34 -28.86 4.67
C ARG A 136 -0.97 -27.87 3.70
N PRO A 137 -2.31 -27.83 3.59
CA PRO A 137 -3.05 -26.92 2.71
C PRO A 137 -3.06 -25.47 3.24
N ILE A 138 -1.88 -24.93 3.56
CA ILE A 138 -1.68 -23.59 4.08
C ILE A 138 -0.61 -22.88 3.24
N SER A 139 -0.97 -21.72 2.70
CA SER A 139 -0.03 -20.80 2.05
C SER A 139 0.03 -19.48 2.80
N TYR A 140 1.16 -18.80 2.71
CA TYR A 140 1.35 -17.45 3.27
C TYR A 140 1.45 -16.41 2.16
N ILE A 141 0.83 -15.25 2.36
CA ILE A 141 1.06 -14.08 1.51
C ILE A 141 2.17 -13.22 2.11
N SER A 142 3.38 -13.26 1.53
CA SER A 142 4.54 -12.36 1.78
C SER A 142 4.17 -10.90 1.54
N ASP A 143 4.15 -10.08 2.61
CA ASP A 143 4.40 -8.65 2.47
C ASP A 143 5.92 -8.50 2.46
N LEU A 144 6.47 -8.45 1.24
CA LEU A 144 7.91 -8.53 1.07
C LEU A 144 8.63 -7.38 1.78
N VAL A 145 8.02 -6.20 1.89
CA VAL A 145 8.64 -5.05 2.55
C VAL A 145 8.81 -5.33 4.03
N ASP A 146 7.76 -5.84 4.69
CA ASP A 146 7.83 -6.18 6.10
C ASP A 146 8.79 -7.36 6.35
N ASP A 147 8.81 -8.35 5.46
CA ASP A 147 9.78 -9.46 5.51
C ASP A 147 11.23 -8.95 5.42
N LEU A 148 11.51 -8.02 4.49
CA LEU A 148 12.82 -7.38 4.34
C LEU A 148 13.19 -6.53 5.57
N ILE A 149 12.23 -5.82 6.16
CA ILE A 149 12.41 -5.11 7.43
C ILE A 149 12.83 -6.11 8.52
N ARG A 150 12.12 -7.23 8.69
CA ARG A 150 12.46 -8.24 9.70
C ARG A 150 13.83 -8.89 9.48
N MET A 151 14.20 -9.14 8.23
CA MET A 151 15.49 -9.76 7.88
C MET A 151 16.69 -8.83 8.11
N PHE A 152 16.54 -7.54 7.81
CA PHE A 152 17.68 -6.63 7.66
C PHE A 152 17.66 -5.40 8.57
N TRP A 153 16.55 -5.06 9.23
CA TRP A 153 16.53 -3.93 10.14
C TRP A 153 17.18 -4.28 11.49
N ASP A 154 18.25 -3.57 11.85
CA ASP A 154 18.80 -3.63 13.20
C ASP A 154 18.16 -2.56 14.07
N GLY A 155 17.18 -2.96 14.89
CA GLY A 155 16.50 -2.05 15.81
C GLY A 155 17.41 -1.42 16.86
N SER A 156 18.47 -2.13 17.28
CA SER A 156 19.42 -1.65 18.29
C SER A 156 20.38 -0.61 17.72
N ALA A 157 20.96 -0.90 16.55
CA ALA A 157 21.89 -0.01 15.86
C ALA A 157 21.15 1.04 14.99
N ARG A 158 19.81 0.96 14.90
CA ARG A 158 18.94 1.83 14.10
C ARG A 158 19.40 1.99 12.65
N ARG A 159 19.84 0.89 12.04
CA ARG A 159 20.38 0.86 10.68
C ARG A 159 20.02 -0.41 9.93
N TRP A 160 20.06 -0.33 8.60
CA TRP A 160 19.96 -1.50 7.74
C TRP A 160 21.26 -2.30 7.77
N ARG A 161 21.14 -3.60 8.02
CA ARG A 161 22.20 -4.58 7.77
C ARG A 161 22.39 -4.76 6.26
N PRO A 162 23.57 -5.19 5.80
CA PRO A 162 23.77 -5.55 4.40
C PRO A 162 22.74 -6.59 3.95
N VAL A 163 22.16 -6.39 2.77
CA VAL A 163 21.27 -7.38 2.15
C VAL A 163 22.15 -8.47 1.56
N THR A 164 22.06 -9.68 2.11
CA THR A 164 22.91 -10.81 1.77
C THR A 164 22.09 -12.06 1.49
N ARG A 165 22.62 -12.94 0.63
CA ARG A 165 21.96 -14.19 0.25
C ARG A 165 21.69 -15.09 1.46
N ASP A 166 22.62 -15.20 2.41
CA ASP A 166 22.48 -16.08 3.58
C ASP A 166 21.31 -15.69 4.50
N ALA A 167 20.87 -14.43 4.47
CA ALA A 167 19.65 -14.01 5.14
C ALA A 167 18.39 -14.53 4.42
N PHE A 168 18.39 -14.54 3.08
CA PHE A 168 17.31 -15.19 2.32
C PHE A 168 17.32 -16.71 2.54
N ASP A 169 18.49 -17.35 2.53
CA ASP A 169 18.61 -18.78 2.81
C ASP A 169 18.04 -19.11 4.22
N GLN A 170 18.33 -18.26 5.22
CA GLN A 170 17.74 -18.36 6.56
C GLN A 170 16.21 -18.22 6.56
N TYR A 171 15.66 -17.23 5.84
CA TYR A 171 14.22 -17.02 5.73
C TYR A 171 13.50 -18.23 5.11
N PHE A 172 14.03 -18.78 4.01
CA PHE A 172 13.41 -19.95 3.36
C PHE A 172 13.60 -21.24 4.15
N ARG A 173 14.70 -21.42 4.90
CA ARG A 173 14.81 -22.52 5.87
C ARG A 173 13.74 -22.43 6.96
N ARG A 174 13.41 -21.22 7.43
CA ARG A 174 12.34 -21.03 8.42
C ARG A 174 10.99 -21.49 7.87
N LEU A 175 10.68 -21.16 6.62
CA LEU A 175 9.48 -21.67 5.93
C LEU A 175 9.47 -23.20 5.83
N GLN A 176 10.61 -23.82 5.52
CA GLN A 176 10.74 -25.28 5.52
C GLN A 176 10.46 -25.91 6.89
N CYS A 177 10.95 -25.31 7.98
CA CYS A 177 10.68 -25.75 9.35
C CYS A 177 9.20 -25.64 9.74
N GLN A 178 8.47 -24.73 9.10
CA GLN A 178 7.04 -24.51 9.32
C GLN A 178 6.14 -25.34 8.38
N GLY A 179 6.73 -26.17 7.52
CA GLY A 179 5.98 -26.99 6.55
C GLY A 179 5.40 -26.20 5.37
N VAL A 180 5.89 -24.98 5.14
CA VAL A 180 5.42 -24.11 4.06
C VAL A 180 6.22 -24.42 2.79
N ALA A 181 5.52 -24.78 1.72
CA ALA A 181 6.12 -25.08 0.41
C ALA A 181 5.90 -23.97 -0.64
N ARG A 182 4.97 -23.04 -0.38
CA ARG A 182 4.62 -21.94 -1.27
C ARG A 182 4.49 -20.62 -0.51
N LEU A 183 5.02 -19.57 -1.12
CA LEU A 183 4.90 -18.19 -0.66
C LEU A 183 4.28 -17.34 -1.77
N ILE A 184 3.17 -16.68 -1.49
CA ILE A 184 2.56 -15.73 -2.40
C ILE A 184 3.20 -14.37 -2.15
N VAL A 185 4.06 -13.90 -3.06
CA VAL A 185 4.90 -12.72 -2.83
C VAL A 185 4.23 -11.48 -3.35
N TRP A 186 3.89 -10.56 -2.45
CA TRP A 186 3.53 -9.19 -2.81
C TRP A 186 4.78 -8.29 -2.71
N PRO A 187 5.32 -7.82 -3.85
CA PRO A 187 6.55 -7.03 -3.88
C PRO A 187 6.32 -5.51 -3.66
N GLY A 188 5.10 -5.09 -3.30
CA GLY A 188 4.67 -3.69 -3.30
C GLY A 188 3.95 -3.28 -4.59
N PRO A 189 3.44 -2.03 -4.69
CA PRO A 189 2.71 -1.54 -5.86
C PRO A 189 3.59 -1.42 -7.11
N PHE A 190 4.80 -0.86 -6.93
CA PHE A 190 5.87 -0.93 -7.92
C PHE A 190 6.85 -2.03 -7.48
N PRO A 191 6.98 -3.15 -8.22
CA PRO A 191 7.76 -4.29 -7.77
C PRO A 191 9.20 -3.96 -7.38
N THR A 192 9.73 -4.65 -6.38
CA THR A 192 11.14 -4.54 -5.97
C THR A 192 12.11 -5.12 -7.01
N LEU A 193 11.66 -6.06 -7.84
CA LEU A 193 12.37 -6.54 -9.03
C LEU A 193 11.80 -5.85 -10.26
N ALA A 194 12.52 -4.85 -10.77
CA ALA A 194 12.15 -4.12 -11.98
C ALA A 194 13.15 -4.40 -13.11
N ASP A 195 12.65 -4.50 -14.35
CA ASP A 195 13.47 -4.55 -15.56
C ASP A 195 13.35 -3.17 -16.24
N PRO A 196 14.43 -2.36 -16.30
CA PRO A 196 14.41 -1.04 -16.92
C PRO A 196 13.86 -1.03 -18.35
N ALA A 197 14.03 -2.14 -19.09
CA ALA A 197 13.57 -2.27 -20.47
C ALA A 197 12.03 -2.35 -20.60
N ASN A 198 11.30 -2.52 -19.48
CA ASN A 198 9.85 -2.45 -19.48
C ASN A 198 9.31 -1.01 -19.65
N TYR A 199 10.17 0.00 -19.48
CA TYR A 199 9.77 1.40 -19.40
C TYR A 199 10.45 2.22 -20.51
N PRO A 200 9.85 3.35 -20.94
CA PRO A 200 10.55 4.30 -21.79
C PRO A 200 11.87 4.75 -21.15
N ALA A 201 12.93 4.83 -21.96
CA ALA A 201 14.28 5.12 -21.46
C ALA A 201 14.39 6.51 -20.80
N THR A 202 13.55 7.47 -21.20
CA THR A 202 13.45 8.79 -20.54
C THR A 202 12.86 8.67 -19.14
N ASP A 203 11.79 7.89 -19.00
CA ASP A 203 11.05 7.71 -17.75
C ASP A 203 11.90 6.96 -16.73
N TRP A 204 12.57 5.88 -17.16
CA TRP A 204 13.46 5.14 -16.28
C TRP A 204 14.65 5.99 -15.82
N ARG A 205 15.31 6.72 -16.73
CA ARG A 205 16.42 7.61 -16.35
C ARG A 205 15.99 8.67 -15.34
N LEU A 206 14.78 9.20 -15.51
CA LEU A 206 14.22 10.18 -14.58
C LEU A 206 13.91 9.55 -13.21
N PHE A 207 13.30 8.36 -13.19
CA PHE A 207 13.09 7.60 -11.97
C PHE A 207 14.42 7.34 -11.25
N GLU A 208 15.42 6.87 -11.98
CA GLU A 208 16.76 6.60 -11.46
C GLU A 208 17.41 7.86 -10.90
N SER A 209 17.32 8.98 -11.61
CA SER A 209 17.87 10.27 -11.15
C SER A 209 17.26 10.71 -9.81
N CYS A 210 15.92 10.70 -9.70
CA CYS A 210 15.23 11.00 -8.45
C CYS A 210 15.58 10.00 -7.33
N ALA A 211 15.63 8.71 -7.66
CA ALA A 211 15.90 7.65 -6.69
C ALA A 211 17.32 7.75 -6.12
N ARG A 212 18.33 8.03 -6.98
CA ARG A 212 19.71 8.24 -6.56
C ARG A 212 19.85 9.45 -5.67
N GLU A 213 19.21 10.57 -6.01
CA GLU A 213 19.24 11.75 -5.16
C GLU A 213 18.63 11.47 -3.76
N ILE A 214 17.53 10.71 -3.66
CA ILE A 214 17.00 10.30 -2.34
C ILE A 214 17.98 9.38 -1.58
N LEU A 215 18.69 8.51 -2.29
CA LEU A 215 19.64 7.57 -1.70
C LEU A 215 20.94 8.23 -1.25
N ASP A 216 21.42 9.23 -1.99
CA ASP A 216 22.76 9.77 -1.84
C ASP A 216 22.76 11.15 -1.14
N ASN A 217 21.60 11.79 -0.99
CA ASN A 217 21.49 13.10 -0.34
C ASN A 217 21.94 13.05 1.14
N GLN A 218 22.94 13.87 1.46
CA GLN A 218 23.56 13.91 2.79
C GLN A 218 22.65 14.54 3.83
N VAL A 219 21.93 15.61 3.49
CA VAL A 219 21.01 16.30 4.42
C VAL A 219 19.93 15.32 4.89
N LEU A 220 19.32 14.60 3.96
CA LEU A 220 18.33 13.58 4.28
C LEU A 220 18.96 12.43 5.09
N SER A 221 20.14 11.96 4.72
CA SER A 221 20.83 10.87 5.44
C SER A 221 21.16 11.24 6.89
N THR A 222 21.75 12.40 7.12
CA THR A 222 22.03 12.92 8.47
C THR A 222 20.74 13.12 9.26
N SER A 223 19.70 13.67 8.63
CA SER A 223 18.43 13.88 9.32
C SER A 223 17.77 12.58 9.73
N LEU A 224 17.70 11.61 8.81
CA LEU A 224 17.13 10.29 9.09
C LEU A 224 17.89 9.60 10.20
N GLN A 225 19.23 9.65 10.26
CA GLN A 225 20.03 9.05 11.33
C GLN A 225 19.66 9.56 12.73
N LYS A 226 19.32 10.84 12.85
CA LYS A 226 18.89 11.46 14.12
C LYS A 226 17.50 11.03 14.59
N GLN A 227 16.66 10.52 13.69
CA GLN A 227 15.28 10.14 14.03
C GLN A 227 15.23 8.84 14.84
N PRO A 228 14.34 8.74 15.85
CA PRO A 228 14.08 7.50 16.55
C PRO A 228 13.34 6.50 15.65
N GLY A 229 13.49 5.22 15.93
CA GLY A 229 12.74 4.15 15.26
C GLY A 229 13.06 4.01 13.76
N GLN A 230 12.04 3.69 12.98
CA GLN A 230 12.14 3.45 11.54
C GLN A 230 11.13 4.34 10.79
N PRO A 231 11.40 5.65 10.64
CA PRO A 231 10.52 6.52 9.87
C PRO A 231 10.39 6.02 8.42
N PRO A 232 9.22 6.21 7.78
CA PRO A 232 8.89 5.64 6.48
C PRO A 232 9.95 5.81 5.37
N TRP A 233 10.56 6.98 5.25
CA TRP A 233 11.60 7.22 4.25
C TRP A 233 12.87 6.37 4.43
N ARG A 234 13.10 5.73 5.59
CA ARG A 234 14.21 4.76 5.76
C ARG A 234 13.96 3.46 5.00
N TRP A 235 12.74 2.91 5.00
CA TRP A 235 12.45 1.68 4.27
C TRP A 235 12.14 1.96 2.80
N LEU A 236 11.64 3.14 2.44
CA LEU A 236 11.53 3.55 1.03
C LEU A 236 12.90 3.59 0.34
N ARG A 237 13.94 4.08 1.02
CA ARG A 237 15.32 4.02 0.51
C ARG A 237 15.78 2.58 0.25
N LEU A 238 15.38 1.61 1.09
CA LEU A 238 15.66 0.20 0.80
C LEU A 238 14.96 -0.22 -0.50
N LEU A 239 13.67 0.09 -0.68
CA LEU A 239 12.94 -0.29 -1.89
C LEU A 239 13.52 0.35 -3.16
N LEU A 240 13.90 1.63 -3.12
CA LEU A 240 14.57 2.29 -4.23
C LEU A 240 15.89 1.58 -4.58
N LYS A 241 16.68 1.22 -3.57
CA LYS A 241 17.92 0.45 -3.79
C LYS A 241 17.65 -0.90 -4.47
N LEU A 242 16.62 -1.63 -4.06
CA LEU A 242 16.26 -2.92 -4.65
C LEU A 242 15.87 -2.79 -6.12
N ARG A 243 15.12 -1.74 -6.48
CA ARG A 243 14.71 -1.50 -7.88
C ARG A 243 15.85 -1.09 -8.78
N LEU A 244 16.86 -0.39 -8.25
CA LEU A 244 18.07 -0.02 -8.99
C LEU A 244 19.09 -1.17 -9.09
N ASP A 245 18.93 -2.24 -8.32
CA ASP A 245 19.83 -3.41 -8.33
C ASP A 245 19.03 -4.72 -8.38
N PRO A 246 18.61 -5.17 -9.59
CA PRO A 246 17.81 -6.37 -9.75
C PRO A 246 18.53 -7.66 -9.32
N SER A 247 19.87 -7.63 -9.14
CA SER A 247 20.64 -8.79 -8.68
C SER A 247 20.21 -9.25 -7.28
N ILE A 248 19.72 -8.34 -6.45
CA ILE A 248 19.31 -8.62 -5.07
C ILE A 248 18.05 -9.49 -5.05
N MET A 249 17.01 -9.07 -5.78
CA MET A 249 15.76 -9.83 -5.84
C MET A 249 15.90 -11.10 -6.69
N THR A 250 16.85 -11.13 -7.64
CA THR A 250 17.27 -12.38 -8.29
C THR A 250 17.86 -13.36 -7.28
N ALA A 251 18.68 -12.90 -6.32
CA ALA A 251 19.22 -13.74 -5.26
C ALA A 251 18.14 -14.27 -4.31
N TYR A 252 17.11 -13.47 -3.99
CA TYR A 252 15.94 -13.91 -3.23
C TYR A 252 15.21 -15.08 -3.93
N ALA A 253 14.88 -14.93 -5.22
CA ALA A 253 14.20 -15.99 -5.97
C ALA A 253 15.06 -17.25 -6.12
N ASN A 254 16.37 -17.09 -6.36
CA ASN A 254 17.30 -18.21 -6.42
C ASN A 254 17.40 -18.94 -5.08
N SER A 255 17.36 -18.20 -3.97
CA SER A 255 17.31 -18.78 -2.63
C SER A 255 16.03 -19.60 -2.44
N ALA A 256 14.86 -19.07 -2.84
CA ALA A 256 13.60 -19.80 -2.78
C ALA A 256 13.67 -21.13 -3.54
N ARG A 257 14.17 -21.09 -4.78
CA ARG A 257 14.35 -22.27 -5.64
C ARG A 257 15.25 -23.32 -5.00
N VAL A 258 16.42 -22.92 -4.50
CA VAL A 258 17.37 -23.83 -3.84
C VAL A 258 16.76 -24.50 -2.61
N HIS A 259 15.86 -23.79 -1.92
CA HIS A 259 15.12 -24.31 -0.76
C HIS A 259 13.82 -25.03 -1.15
N GLY A 260 13.53 -25.21 -2.45
CA GLY A 260 12.31 -25.88 -2.91
C GLY A 260 11.02 -25.13 -2.54
N ILE A 261 11.10 -23.82 -2.30
CA ILE A 261 9.94 -22.97 -2.02
C ILE A 261 9.47 -22.36 -3.34
N LYS A 262 8.21 -22.62 -3.69
CA LYS A 262 7.56 -22.03 -4.85
C LYS A 262 7.05 -20.63 -4.53
N LEU A 263 7.14 -19.72 -5.50
CA LEU A 263 6.70 -18.36 -5.37
C LEU A 263 5.52 -18.09 -6.30
N SER A 264 4.51 -17.38 -5.79
CA SER A 264 3.47 -16.78 -6.63
C SER A 264 3.73 -15.30 -6.77
N ALA A 265 3.72 -14.77 -7.99
CA ALA A 265 3.80 -13.35 -8.27
C ALA A 265 2.46 -12.70 -7.92
N SER A 266 2.37 -12.01 -6.78
CA SER A 266 1.15 -11.31 -6.40
C SER A 266 1.11 -9.93 -7.04
N PHE A 267 0.15 -9.71 -7.93
CA PHE A 267 -0.13 -8.41 -8.51
C PHE A 267 -1.42 -7.84 -7.93
N ARG A 268 -1.40 -6.55 -7.60
CA ARG A 268 -2.51 -5.85 -6.97
C ARG A 268 -2.98 -4.67 -7.81
N PRO A 269 -4.03 -4.85 -8.64
CA PRO A 269 -4.48 -3.84 -9.60
C PRO A 269 -4.73 -2.45 -9.02
N PHE A 270 -5.19 -2.36 -7.77
CA PHE A 270 -5.65 -1.11 -7.16
C PHE A 270 -4.75 -0.60 -6.02
N GLU A 271 -3.53 -1.13 -5.97
CA GLU A 271 -2.58 -0.83 -4.92
C GLU A 271 -1.67 0.36 -5.26
N SER A 272 -1.67 0.82 -6.52
CA SER A 272 -0.92 2.03 -6.91
C SER A 272 -1.26 3.21 -5.98
N GLY A 273 -2.46 3.24 -5.39
CA GLY A 273 -2.83 4.22 -4.38
C GLY A 273 -1.95 4.30 -3.12
N LEU A 274 -1.13 3.30 -2.79
CA LEU A 274 -0.10 3.49 -1.74
C LEU A 274 0.88 4.63 -2.06
N THR A 275 1.01 5.00 -3.32
CA THR A 275 1.85 6.12 -3.80
C THR A 275 1.46 7.45 -3.21
N LYS A 276 0.16 7.67 -2.93
CA LYS A 276 -0.33 8.92 -2.34
C LYS A 276 0.36 9.26 -1.03
N TYR A 277 0.89 8.27 -0.30
CA TYR A 277 1.57 8.47 0.97
C TYR A 277 2.95 9.09 0.80
N TYR A 278 3.55 8.98 -0.37
CA TYR A 278 4.93 9.39 -0.62
C TYR A 278 4.96 10.17 -1.92
N VAL A 279 4.72 11.47 -1.81
CA VAL A 279 4.68 12.38 -2.95
C VAL A 279 5.80 13.37 -2.78
N VAL A 280 6.65 13.53 -3.79
CA VAL A 280 7.71 14.55 -3.78
C VAL A 280 7.49 15.50 -4.95
N PRO A 281 7.03 16.74 -4.70
CA PRO A 281 6.90 17.76 -5.72
C PRO A 281 8.20 18.01 -6.49
N ARG A 282 8.09 18.24 -7.80
CA ARG A 282 9.22 18.53 -8.68
C ARG A 282 9.02 19.89 -9.36
N PHE A 283 10.11 20.63 -9.45
CA PHE A 283 10.18 21.95 -10.06
C PHE A 283 11.35 22.03 -11.05
N ASP A 284 11.30 22.96 -11.99
CA ASP A 284 12.49 23.36 -12.75
C ASP A 284 13.35 24.36 -11.96
N ASP A 285 14.48 24.75 -12.54
CA ASP A 285 15.43 25.74 -12.00
C ASP A 285 14.84 27.15 -11.82
N ARG A 286 13.66 27.41 -12.40
CA ARG A 286 12.90 28.66 -12.29
C ARG A 286 11.71 28.53 -11.35
N GLY A 287 11.52 27.40 -10.68
CA GLY A 287 10.40 27.15 -9.78
C GLY A 287 9.08 26.79 -10.48
N ARG A 288 9.07 26.50 -11.79
CA ARG A 288 7.87 26.00 -12.45
C ARG A 288 7.62 24.55 -12.06
N PHE A 289 6.39 24.23 -11.70
CA PHE A 289 6.00 22.86 -11.34
C PHE A 289 6.09 21.90 -12.54
N LEU A 290 6.73 20.75 -12.33
CA LEU A 290 6.95 19.70 -13.34
C LEU A 290 6.14 18.42 -13.08
N GLY A 291 5.33 18.39 -12.01
CA GLY A 291 4.64 17.20 -11.54
C GLY A 291 5.26 16.62 -10.27
N GLU A 292 4.93 15.38 -9.98
CA GLU A 292 5.30 14.72 -8.73
C GLU A 292 6.18 13.50 -8.99
N PHE A 293 7.04 13.18 -8.03
CA PHE A 293 7.72 11.90 -7.96
C PHE A 293 7.05 10.99 -6.93
N LEU A 294 6.68 9.79 -7.36
CA LEU A 294 5.96 8.80 -6.57
C LEU A 294 6.81 7.52 -6.44
N PRO A 295 7.67 7.36 -5.43
CA PRO A 295 8.63 6.24 -5.33
C PRO A 295 8.00 4.84 -5.29
N LEU A 296 6.69 4.72 -5.11
CA LEU A 296 5.95 3.45 -5.14
C LEU A 296 5.13 3.25 -6.42
N ALA A 297 5.15 4.18 -7.37
CA ALA A 297 4.41 4.11 -8.61
C ALA A 297 5.30 3.53 -9.71
N SER A 298 4.73 2.74 -10.61
CA SER A 298 5.41 2.41 -11.86
C SER A 298 5.67 3.68 -12.67
N PRO A 299 6.74 3.74 -13.48
CA PRO A 299 7.01 4.87 -14.36
C PRO A 299 5.83 5.30 -15.24
N ALA A 300 4.99 4.39 -15.77
CA ALA A 300 3.83 4.84 -16.55
C ALA A 300 2.74 5.47 -15.67
N THR A 301 2.48 4.91 -14.48
CA THR A 301 1.55 5.53 -13.51
C THR A 301 2.03 6.91 -13.07
N MET A 302 3.35 7.08 -12.91
CA MET A 302 3.95 8.32 -12.44
C MET A 302 3.98 9.42 -13.51
N PHE A 303 4.44 9.09 -14.72
CA PHE A 303 4.75 10.10 -15.75
C PHE A 303 3.71 10.19 -16.86
N HIS A 304 2.83 9.20 -16.99
CA HIS A 304 1.78 9.13 -18.00
C HIS A 304 0.43 8.73 -17.39
N PRO A 305 -0.01 9.40 -16.30
CA PRO A 305 -1.29 9.07 -15.65
C PRO A 305 -2.48 9.28 -16.58
N ASP A 306 -2.35 10.11 -17.62
CA ASP A 306 -3.34 10.30 -18.67
C ASP A 306 -3.50 9.09 -19.60
N GLU A 307 -2.55 8.16 -19.61
CA GLU A 307 -2.61 6.95 -20.40
C GLU A 307 -3.04 5.73 -19.61
N VAL A 308 -2.79 5.72 -18.29
CA VAL A 308 -3.03 4.54 -17.43
C VAL A 308 -4.02 4.77 -16.29
N GLY A 309 -4.28 6.01 -15.89
CA GLY A 309 -5.08 6.34 -14.71
C GLY A 309 -6.58 6.45 -14.99
N PHE A 310 -7.38 6.38 -13.91
CA PHE A 310 -8.80 6.76 -13.96
C PHE A 310 -8.95 8.26 -14.26
N ALA A 311 -10.01 8.63 -14.96
CA ALA A 311 -10.36 10.03 -15.16
C ALA A 311 -11.11 10.56 -13.93
N GLY A 312 -10.69 11.71 -13.41
CA GLY A 312 -11.53 12.50 -12.52
C GLY A 312 -12.84 12.91 -13.22
N TYR A 313 -13.93 13.11 -12.48
CA TYR A 313 -15.24 13.38 -13.08
C TYR A 313 -15.23 14.59 -14.02
N GLY A 314 -14.37 15.60 -13.77
CA GLY A 314 -14.24 16.76 -14.63
C GLY A 314 -13.70 16.42 -16.03
N GLU A 315 -12.65 15.59 -16.08
CA GLU A 315 -12.10 15.06 -17.33
C GLU A 315 -13.06 14.08 -18.00
N LEU A 316 -13.79 13.27 -17.21
CA LEU A 316 -14.82 12.38 -17.74
C LEU A 316 -15.94 13.16 -18.44
N LEU A 317 -16.48 14.21 -17.80
CA LEU A 317 -17.51 15.08 -18.37
C LEU A 317 -17.03 15.79 -19.63
N ARG A 318 -15.75 16.21 -19.67
CA ARG A 318 -15.15 16.76 -20.89
C ARG A 318 -15.17 15.74 -22.03
N ARG A 319 -14.83 14.48 -21.76
CA ARG A 319 -14.90 13.39 -22.75
C ARG A 319 -16.31 13.04 -23.18
N MET A 320 -17.30 13.28 -22.32
CA MET A 320 -18.72 13.20 -22.63
C MET A 320 -19.24 14.44 -23.40
N ASN A 321 -18.36 15.35 -23.84
CA ASN A 321 -18.70 16.61 -24.50
C ASN A 321 -19.55 17.56 -23.63
N ARG A 322 -19.33 17.56 -22.31
CA ARG A 322 -20.00 18.43 -21.33
C ARG A 322 -19.00 19.20 -20.45
N PRO A 323 -18.03 19.94 -21.02
CA PRO A 323 -17.00 20.63 -20.24
C PRO A 323 -17.57 21.68 -19.27
N ASP A 324 -18.69 22.31 -19.60
CA ASP A 324 -19.33 23.31 -18.73
C ASP A 324 -19.95 22.72 -17.46
N ALA A 325 -20.26 21.42 -17.44
CA ALA A 325 -20.74 20.73 -16.26
C ALA A 325 -19.63 20.44 -15.23
N ALA A 326 -18.37 20.60 -15.63
CA ALA A 326 -17.19 20.42 -14.78
C ALA A 326 -16.49 21.73 -14.41
N ARG A 327 -16.66 22.78 -15.22
CA ARG A 327 -15.95 24.06 -15.08
C ARG A 327 -16.53 24.87 -13.91
N PRO A 328 -15.81 25.08 -12.79
CA PRO A 328 -16.29 25.89 -11.68
C PRO A 328 -16.54 27.34 -12.14
N ALA A 329 -17.69 27.90 -11.79
CA ALA A 329 -18.11 29.26 -12.18
C ALA A 329 -18.52 30.11 -10.98
N ILE A 330 -19.06 29.48 -9.92
CA ILE A 330 -19.56 30.16 -8.73
C ILE A 330 -19.06 29.45 -7.47
N ILE A 331 -18.61 30.22 -6.48
CA ILE A 331 -18.36 29.75 -5.11
C ILE A 331 -19.29 30.52 -4.16
N GLU A 332 -19.99 29.79 -3.29
CA GLU A 332 -20.95 30.35 -2.34
C GLU A 332 -20.46 30.11 -0.91
N PHE A 333 -20.54 31.15 -0.09
CA PHE A 333 -20.24 31.11 1.34
C PHE A 333 -21.46 31.57 2.15
N GLU A 334 -21.66 30.94 3.30
CA GLU A 334 -22.60 31.37 4.33
C GLU A 334 -21.84 31.58 5.64
N ASN A 335 -22.41 32.33 6.58
CA ASN A 335 -21.79 32.68 7.86
C ASN A 335 -20.50 33.53 7.73
N VAL A 336 -20.45 34.40 6.72
CA VAL A 336 -19.39 35.40 6.53
C VAL A 336 -19.79 36.72 7.21
N PRO A 337 -19.10 37.18 8.26
CA PRO A 337 -19.41 38.46 8.90
C PRO A 337 -19.29 39.63 7.93
N ARG A 338 -20.23 40.58 8.01
CA ARG A 338 -20.19 41.85 7.25
C ARG A 338 -20.07 41.63 5.74
N ALA A 339 -20.73 40.60 5.21
CA ALA A 339 -20.66 40.22 3.79
C ALA A 339 -21.00 41.40 2.85
N ARG A 340 -22.04 42.19 3.17
CA ARG A 340 -22.42 43.37 2.36
C ARG A 340 -21.32 44.42 2.28
N GLU A 341 -20.59 44.65 3.37
CA GLU A 341 -19.49 45.61 3.38
C GLU A 341 -18.32 45.12 2.53
N MET A 342 -17.97 43.85 2.68
CA MET A 342 -16.91 43.24 1.89
C MET A 342 -17.21 43.30 0.39
N ALA A 343 -18.46 42.97 -0.02
CA ALA A 343 -18.90 43.10 -1.40
C ALA A 343 -18.92 44.57 -1.88
N ARG A 344 -19.36 45.52 -1.03
CA ARG A 344 -19.32 46.95 -1.36
C ARG A 344 -17.90 47.42 -1.62
N ARG A 345 -16.95 47.09 -0.74
CA ARG A 345 -15.53 47.45 -0.92
C ARG A 345 -14.98 46.91 -2.24
N PHE A 346 -15.33 45.69 -2.60
CA PHE A 346 -14.95 45.09 -3.88
C PHE A 346 -15.51 45.85 -5.09
N ARG A 347 -16.79 46.26 -5.03
CA ARG A 347 -17.41 47.12 -6.05
C ARG A 347 -16.74 48.49 -6.14
N ASP A 348 -16.32 49.04 -5.01
CA ASP A 348 -15.58 50.32 -4.92
C ASP A 348 -14.10 50.20 -5.37
N GLY A 349 -13.73 49.09 -6.04
CA GLY A 349 -12.40 48.88 -6.60
C GLY A 349 -11.36 48.33 -5.62
N GLN A 350 -11.70 48.12 -4.34
CA GLN A 350 -10.79 47.49 -3.39
C GLN A 350 -10.62 46.01 -3.74
N ARG A 351 -9.42 45.48 -3.54
CA ARG A 351 -9.09 44.08 -3.79
C ARG A 351 -8.54 43.50 -2.51
N ASP A 352 -9.45 43.20 -1.57
CA ASP A 352 -9.11 42.70 -0.24
C ASP A 352 -8.93 41.16 -0.21
N LEU A 353 -9.30 40.46 -1.28
CA LEU A 353 -9.08 39.04 -1.49
C LEU A 353 -8.26 38.78 -2.75
N ARG A 354 -7.45 37.72 -2.69
CA ARG A 354 -6.73 37.16 -3.84
C ARG A 354 -7.14 35.70 -4.05
N LEU A 355 -7.38 35.32 -5.30
CA LEU A 355 -7.65 33.95 -5.71
C LEU A 355 -6.49 33.48 -6.60
N ARG A 356 -5.79 32.41 -6.20
CA ARG A 356 -4.71 31.81 -7.01
C ARG A 356 -5.05 30.37 -7.37
N ALA A 357 -4.99 30.05 -8.66
CA ALA A 357 -5.04 28.68 -9.13
C ALA A 357 -3.61 28.09 -9.13
N SER A 358 -3.47 26.89 -8.58
CA SER A 358 -2.18 26.22 -8.38
C SER A 358 -2.21 24.77 -8.88
N PRO A 359 -1.11 24.27 -9.48
CA PRO A 359 -0.99 22.87 -9.83
C PRO A 359 -0.57 21.98 -8.63
N PHE A 360 -0.14 22.56 -7.51
CA PHE A 360 0.26 21.84 -6.29
C PHE A 360 -0.45 22.39 -5.03
N ALA A 361 -0.59 21.56 -4.00
CA ALA A 361 -1.13 21.97 -2.70
C ALA A 361 -0.13 22.83 -1.92
N PRO A 362 -0.53 23.68 -0.96
CA PRO A 362 0.41 24.43 -0.13
C PRO A 362 1.45 23.51 0.54
N ILE A 363 2.74 23.79 0.29
CA ILE A 363 3.87 22.97 0.74
C ILE A 363 4.54 23.65 1.94
N ASP A 364 4.96 22.86 2.93
CA ASP A 364 5.76 23.37 4.04
C ASP A 364 7.21 23.62 3.64
N GLU A 365 7.70 24.79 4.04
CA GLU A 365 9.00 25.34 3.65
C GLU A 365 10.18 24.47 4.08
N ASN A 366 10.06 23.67 5.16
CA ASN A 366 11.15 22.77 5.58
C ASN A 366 11.11 21.39 4.92
N SER A 367 10.18 21.15 4.01
CA SER A 367 10.15 19.91 3.25
C SER A 367 11.18 19.93 2.13
N LEU A 368 11.76 18.76 1.82
CA LEU A 368 12.62 18.61 0.66
C LEU A 368 11.76 18.32 -0.58
N VAL A 369 12.06 18.99 -1.67
CA VAL A 369 11.43 18.86 -2.99
C VAL A 369 12.51 18.71 -4.05
N PHE A 370 12.15 18.27 -5.25
CA PHE A 370 13.09 18.17 -6.35
C PHE A 370 13.15 19.43 -7.19
N VAL A 371 14.36 19.82 -7.59
CA VAL A 371 14.62 20.80 -8.65
C VAL A 371 15.36 20.11 -9.78
N ALA A 372 14.87 20.27 -11.01
CA ALA A 372 15.53 19.79 -12.21
C ALA A 372 16.69 20.71 -12.58
N GLU A 373 17.86 20.12 -12.79
CA GLU A 373 19.09 20.85 -13.16
C GLU A 373 19.73 20.17 -14.38
N ALA A 374 20.72 20.84 -14.99
CA ALA A 374 21.44 20.30 -16.14
C ALA A 374 22.09 18.95 -15.79
N GLY A 375 21.47 17.86 -16.28
CA GLY A 375 21.97 16.49 -16.08
C GLY A 375 21.30 15.69 -14.95
N GLY A 376 20.31 16.20 -14.23
CA GLY A 376 19.67 15.41 -13.16
C GLY A 376 18.56 16.08 -12.35
N GLN A 377 18.36 15.58 -11.14
CA GLN A 377 17.42 16.10 -10.13
C GLN A 377 18.20 16.32 -8.82
N ARG A 378 17.91 17.42 -8.12
CA ARG A 378 18.50 17.73 -6.81
C ARG A 378 17.42 17.90 -5.76
N LEU A 379 17.63 17.36 -4.55
CA LEU A 379 16.73 17.59 -3.41
C LEU A 379 17.14 18.88 -2.70
N VAL A 380 16.20 19.83 -2.61
CA VAL A 380 16.39 21.15 -1.99
C VAL A 380 15.27 21.41 -0.99
N ARG A 381 15.45 22.34 -0.05
CA ARG A 381 14.32 22.76 0.80
C ARG A 381 13.35 23.59 -0.04
N TYR A 382 12.06 23.36 0.13
CA TYR A 382 11.04 24.14 -0.57
C TYR A 382 11.14 25.64 -0.24
N GLY A 383 11.49 25.99 1.00
CA GLY A 383 11.75 27.37 1.42
C GLY A 383 12.78 28.10 0.55
N ASP A 384 13.77 27.39 0.00
CA ASP A 384 14.82 27.98 -0.83
C ASP A 384 14.31 28.38 -2.23
N ILE A 385 13.21 27.76 -2.70
CA ILE A 385 12.60 28.02 -4.02
C ILE A 385 11.18 28.59 -3.91
N HIS A 386 10.69 28.86 -2.69
CA HIS A 386 9.30 29.17 -2.39
C HIS A 386 8.77 30.34 -3.21
N GLU A 387 9.48 31.47 -3.16
CA GLU A 387 9.10 32.69 -3.89
C GLU A 387 9.07 32.45 -5.41
N SER A 388 10.07 31.75 -5.95
CA SER A 388 10.13 31.41 -7.37
C SER A 388 8.95 30.54 -7.77
N ALA A 389 8.61 29.53 -6.96
CA ALA A 389 7.47 28.65 -7.20
C ALA A 389 6.13 29.38 -7.12
N LEU A 390 5.96 30.26 -6.14
CA LEU A 390 4.76 31.08 -6.00
C LEU A 390 4.60 32.09 -7.14
N GLY A 391 5.70 32.56 -7.72
CA GLY A 391 5.71 33.48 -8.87
C GLY A 391 5.11 32.89 -10.16
N HIS A 392 5.01 31.56 -10.27
CA HIS A 392 4.39 30.88 -11.42
C HIS A 392 2.90 30.55 -11.22
N LEU A 393 2.33 30.89 -10.06
CA LEU A 393 0.90 30.65 -9.81
C LEU A 393 0.03 31.60 -10.63
N HIS A 394 -1.13 31.11 -11.06
CA HIS A 394 -2.05 31.89 -11.87
C HIS A 394 -3.05 32.63 -10.98
N GLU A 395 -2.91 33.96 -10.85
CA GLU A 395 -3.91 34.79 -10.19
C GLU A 395 -5.18 34.90 -11.04
N LEU A 396 -6.33 34.60 -10.44
CA LEU A 396 -7.62 34.74 -11.11
C LEU A 396 -8.06 36.20 -11.07
N THR A 397 -8.35 36.75 -12.25
CA THR A 397 -8.85 38.12 -12.43
C THR A 397 -10.26 38.14 -13.04
N GLY A 398 -10.97 39.27 -12.93
CA GLY A 398 -12.27 39.48 -13.58
C GLY A 398 -13.48 38.85 -12.88
N TRP A 399 -13.26 38.08 -11.82
CA TRP A 399 -14.33 37.58 -10.94
C TRP A 399 -14.97 38.72 -10.13
N GLN A 400 -16.20 38.53 -9.69
CA GLN A 400 -16.95 39.49 -8.89
C GLN A 400 -17.25 38.93 -7.50
N LEU A 401 -17.33 39.83 -6.52
CA LEU A 401 -17.77 39.51 -5.17
C LEU A 401 -19.12 40.16 -4.88
N GLU A 402 -20.12 39.34 -4.66
CA GLU A 402 -21.49 39.76 -4.38
C GLU A 402 -21.90 39.30 -2.98
N ALA A 403 -22.66 40.14 -2.28
CA ALA A 403 -23.33 39.72 -1.05
C ALA A 403 -24.76 39.33 -1.38
N THR A 404 -25.15 38.09 -1.09
CA THR A 404 -26.53 37.60 -1.25
C THR A 404 -27.36 37.83 0.00
N SER A 405 -26.71 38.08 1.15
CA SER A 405 -27.33 38.47 2.42
C SER A 405 -26.32 39.26 3.26
N ASP A 406 -26.66 39.59 4.51
CA ASP A 406 -25.69 40.18 5.47
C ASP A 406 -24.58 39.21 5.89
N THR A 407 -24.81 37.90 5.70
CA THR A 407 -23.92 36.82 6.14
C THR A 407 -23.50 35.87 5.03
N SER A 408 -23.83 36.17 3.77
CA SER A 408 -23.58 35.29 2.64
C SER A 408 -22.88 36.03 1.51
N LEU A 409 -21.84 35.40 0.97
CA LEU A 409 -21.06 35.89 -0.16
C LEU A 409 -21.14 34.92 -1.34
N ARG A 410 -21.06 35.47 -2.53
CA ARG A 410 -20.95 34.74 -3.78
C ARG A 410 -19.80 35.31 -4.59
N ILE A 411 -18.90 34.43 -5.02
CA ILE A 411 -17.86 34.73 -6.01
C ILE A 411 -18.36 34.22 -7.36
N THR A 412 -18.50 35.10 -8.35
CA THR A 412 -18.98 34.78 -9.70
C THR A 412 -17.92 35.10 -10.75
N GLY A 413 -18.09 34.57 -11.97
CA GLY A 413 -17.18 34.85 -13.09
C GLY A 413 -15.81 34.17 -12.93
N LEU A 414 -15.75 33.04 -12.23
CA LEU A 414 -14.51 32.30 -12.03
C LEU A 414 -14.01 31.72 -13.36
N ASN A 415 -12.79 32.10 -13.74
CA ASN A 415 -12.07 31.49 -14.85
C ASN A 415 -10.93 30.61 -14.33
N TRP A 416 -11.26 29.51 -13.67
CA TRP A 416 -10.27 28.58 -13.14
C TRP A 416 -9.64 27.75 -14.28
N PRO A 417 -8.34 27.92 -14.60
CA PRO A 417 -7.72 27.22 -15.71
C PRO A 417 -7.71 25.69 -15.59
N ARG A 418 -7.65 25.03 -16.75
CA ARG A 418 -7.43 23.58 -16.85
C ARG A 418 -6.02 23.21 -16.37
N GLY A 419 -5.85 21.98 -15.89
CA GLY A 419 -4.57 21.50 -15.36
C GLY A 419 -4.14 22.07 -13.99
N LEU A 420 -4.78 23.14 -13.50
CA LEU A 420 -4.53 23.66 -12.16
C LEU A 420 -5.51 23.04 -11.16
N ARG A 421 -5.04 22.11 -10.34
CA ARG A 421 -5.86 21.28 -9.44
C ARG A 421 -6.43 22.03 -8.23
N PHE A 422 -5.71 23.03 -7.71
CA PHE A 422 -6.06 23.71 -6.46
C PHE A 422 -6.45 25.16 -6.70
N LEU A 423 -7.37 25.68 -5.89
CA LEU A 423 -7.69 27.09 -5.79
C LEU A 423 -7.41 27.55 -4.35
N TRP A 424 -6.63 28.60 -4.20
CA TRP A 424 -6.28 29.21 -2.92
C TRP A 424 -6.99 30.55 -2.79
N LEU A 425 -7.74 30.72 -1.69
CA LEU A 425 -8.30 32.00 -1.27
C LEU A 425 -7.43 32.57 -0.15
N GLU A 426 -6.98 33.81 -0.36
CA GLU A 426 -5.98 34.47 0.48
C GLU A 426 -6.34 35.93 0.72
N ALA A 427 -5.79 36.51 1.78
CA ALA A 427 -5.86 37.95 2.00
C ALA A 427 -5.07 38.71 0.94
N ALA A 428 -5.63 39.81 0.44
CA ALA A 428 -4.90 40.82 -0.31
C ALA A 428 -4.82 42.12 0.50
N GLY A 429 -3.61 42.45 0.97
CA GLY A 429 -3.34 43.63 1.81
C GLY A 429 -3.90 43.54 3.24
N ASP A 430 -3.72 44.62 4.01
CA ASP A 430 -4.01 44.66 5.45
C ASP A 430 -5.49 44.55 5.80
N HIS A 431 -6.39 45.03 4.93
CA HIS A 431 -7.82 44.86 5.15
C HIS A 431 -8.24 43.42 4.88
N GLY A 432 -7.69 42.80 3.82
CA GLY A 432 -7.86 41.39 3.53
C GLY A 432 -7.50 40.49 4.70
N ARG A 433 -6.40 40.81 5.40
CA ARG A 433 -5.93 40.08 6.59
C ARG A 433 -6.94 40.05 7.73
N LYS A 434 -7.90 40.99 7.77
CA LYS A 434 -8.94 41.08 8.81
C LYS A 434 -10.25 40.38 8.42
N LEU A 435 -10.36 39.90 7.18
CA LEU A 435 -11.57 39.21 6.72
C LEU A 435 -11.65 37.83 7.35
N SER A 436 -12.85 37.41 7.72
CA SER A 436 -13.09 36.09 8.31
C SER A 436 -13.99 35.27 7.39
N LEU A 437 -13.57 34.03 7.11
CA LEU A 437 -14.34 33.05 6.35
C LEU A 437 -14.75 31.88 7.25
N PRO A 438 -15.76 31.08 6.87
CA PRO A 438 -16.20 29.93 7.65
C PRO A 438 -15.10 28.88 7.78
N ALA A 439 -14.95 28.31 8.97
CA ALA A 439 -13.98 27.25 9.22
C ALA A 439 -14.24 25.99 8.36
N VAL A 440 -15.50 25.74 8.02
CA VAL A 440 -15.91 24.61 7.17
C VAL A 440 -15.62 24.85 5.69
N GLY A 441 -15.31 26.07 5.25
CA GLY A 441 -15.12 26.44 3.84
C GLY A 441 -16.41 26.88 3.13
N PRO A 442 -16.44 26.86 1.78
CA PRO A 442 -17.63 27.19 0.99
C PRO A 442 -18.79 26.24 1.27
N THR A 443 -20.01 26.75 1.14
CA THR A 443 -21.24 25.94 1.25
C THR A 443 -21.62 25.28 -0.08
N ALA A 444 -21.24 25.89 -1.20
CA ALA A 444 -21.40 25.29 -2.52
C ALA A 444 -20.35 25.79 -3.51
N VAL A 445 -20.00 24.92 -4.46
CA VAL A 445 -19.33 25.29 -5.70
C VAL A 445 -20.23 24.84 -6.84
N ARG A 446 -20.45 25.71 -7.83
CA ARG A 446 -21.30 25.42 -8.98
C ARG A 446 -20.52 25.52 -10.28
N ALA A 447 -20.84 24.61 -11.19
CA ALA A 447 -20.30 24.61 -12.52
C ALA A 447 -20.96 25.68 -13.41
N ALA A 448 -20.36 25.97 -14.56
CA ALA A 448 -20.91 26.88 -15.56
C ALA A 448 -22.28 26.42 -16.10
N ALA A 449 -22.54 25.10 -16.13
CA ALA A 449 -23.84 24.54 -16.47
C ALA A 449 -24.86 24.58 -15.30
N GLY A 450 -24.50 25.15 -14.14
CA GLY A 450 -25.39 25.37 -12.99
C GLY A 450 -25.46 24.22 -11.97
N ASN A 451 -25.02 23.02 -12.34
CA ASN A 451 -24.97 21.87 -11.43
C ASN A 451 -23.95 22.06 -10.29
N ARG A 452 -24.19 21.42 -9.14
CA ARG A 452 -23.27 21.43 -8.00
C ARG A 452 -22.04 20.58 -8.24
N LEU A 453 -20.89 21.10 -7.84
CA LEU A 453 -19.60 20.41 -7.76
C LEU A 453 -19.35 20.05 -6.29
N GLY A 454 -19.89 18.92 -5.86
CA GLY A 454 -19.81 18.47 -4.47
C GLY A 454 -18.64 17.52 -4.19
N ARG A 455 -18.14 16.81 -5.20
CA ARG A 455 -16.99 15.89 -5.07
C ARG A 455 -15.64 16.63 -5.06
N LEU A 456 -15.53 17.65 -4.21
CA LEU A 456 -14.35 18.47 -3.97
C LEU A 456 -13.83 18.23 -2.55
N VAL A 457 -12.60 18.67 -2.28
CA VAL A 457 -12.02 18.66 -0.93
C VAL A 457 -11.66 20.09 -0.53
N GLN A 458 -12.06 20.50 0.67
CA GLN A 458 -11.75 21.83 1.20
C GLN A 458 -11.11 21.76 2.58
N TYR A 459 -10.11 22.60 2.82
CA TYR A 459 -9.40 22.68 4.09
C TYR A 459 -8.63 24.00 4.23
N TRP A 460 -8.13 24.27 5.43
CA TRP A 460 -7.32 25.44 5.74
C TRP A 460 -5.85 25.06 5.85
N ALA A 461 -4.99 25.72 5.06
CA ALA A 461 -3.55 25.74 5.29
C ALA A 461 -3.22 26.88 6.25
N LEU A 462 -3.06 26.55 7.53
CA LEU A 462 -2.84 27.51 8.61
C LEU A 462 -1.39 27.96 8.65
N ALA A 463 -1.12 29.23 8.34
CA ALA A 463 0.18 29.88 8.52
C ALA A 463 0.77 29.77 9.94
N GLY A 464 2.09 29.94 10.03
CA GLY A 464 2.87 29.91 11.26
C GLY A 464 3.74 28.67 11.42
N ASP A 465 4.68 28.75 12.36
CA ASP A 465 5.68 27.72 12.66
C ASP A 465 5.23 26.67 13.69
N ASP A 466 4.06 26.86 14.29
CA ASP A 466 3.49 25.89 15.22
C ASP A 466 3.40 24.50 14.56
N PRO A 467 3.87 23.42 15.22
CA PRO A 467 3.86 22.08 14.65
C PRO A 467 2.48 21.60 14.18
N ALA A 468 1.37 22.03 14.80
CA ALA A 468 0.03 21.66 14.36
C ALA A 468 -0.36 22.43 13.09
N HIS A 469 -0.07 23.73 13.02
CA HIS A 469 -0.31 24.56 11.84
C HIS A 469 0.48 24.08 10.62
N ARG A 470 1.76 23.77 10.83
CA ARG A 470 2.62 23.18 9.79
C ARG A 470 2.04 21.92 9.19
N LYS A 471 1.41 21.07 10.00
CA LYS A 471 0.81 19.81 9.53
C LYS A 471 -0.38 20.01 8.58
N THR A 472 -0.94 21.21 8.49
CA THR A 472 -2.01 21.54 7.54
C THR A 472 -1.53 21.80 6.11
N ARG A 473 -0.20 21.82 5.87
CA ARG A 473 0.41 21.88 4.53
C ARG A 473 0.86 20.48 4.10
N VAL A 474 1.11 20.21 2.82
CA VAL A 474 1.75 18.96 2.39
C VAL A 474 3.27 19.02 2.58
N VAL A 475 3.97 17.90 2.37
CA VAL A 475 5.44 17.85 2.28
C VAL A 475 5.86 17.00 1.10
N GLY A 476 7.03 17.29 0.54
CA GLY A 476 7.79 16.29 -0.21
C GLY A 476 8.39 15.24 0.74
N ILE A 477 9.68 15.39 1.05
CA ILE A 477 10.34 14.60 2.10
C ILE A 477 10.55 15.48 3.33
N PRO A 478 9.81 15.28 4.44
CA PRO A 478 10.06 16.02 5.65
C PRO A 478 11.37 15.52 6.29
N LEU A 479 12.10 16.41 6.95
CA LEU A 479 13.35 16.04 7.64
C LEU A 479 13.14 14.99 8.75
N SER A 480 11.91 14.86 9.29
CA SER A 480 11.54 13.77 10.20
C SER A 480 11.53 12.38 9.56
N GLY A 481 11.57 12.28 8.23
CA GLY A 481 11.44 11.02 7.50
C GLY A 481 10.04 10.41 7.55
N MET A 482 9.06 11.11 8.12
CA MET A 482 7.64 10.75 8.05
C MET A 482 7.06 11.09 6.68
N TYR A 483 5.76 10.91 6.50
CA TYR A 483 5.04 11.41 5.33
C TYR A 483 3.96 12.40 5.74
N ARG A 484 3.58 13.30 4.82
CA ARG A 484 2.44 14.20 4.99
C ARG A 484 1.85 14.58 3.65
N THR A 485 0.69 14.04 3.38
CA THR A 485 -0.06 14.10 2.13
C THR A 485 -1.24 15.04 2.26
N GLU A 486 -1.99 15.23 1.18
CA GLU A 486 -3.24 15.98 1.18
C GLU A 486 -4.24 15.40 2.20
N PHE A 487 -4.32 14.08 2.34
CA PHE A 487 -5.18 13.44 3.35
C PHE A 487 -4.78 13.89 4.77
N GLN A 488 -3.49 13.86 5.11
CA GLN A 488 -3.07 14.30 6.46
C GLN A 488 -3.17 15.81 6.65
N ALA A 489 -2.96 16.61 5.59
CA ALA A 489 -3.13 18.06 5.63
C ALA A 489 -4.58 18.45 5.95
N VAL A 490 -5.55 17.81 5.29
CA VAL A 490 -6.99 18.00 5.53
C VAL A 490 -7.38 17.54 6.94
N GLU A 491 -6.91 16.37 7.37
CA GLU A 491 -7.16 15.86 8.72
C GLU A 491 -6.57 16.76 9.81
N ALA A 492 -5.35 17.26 9.61
CA ALA A 492 -4.69 18.20 10.52
C ALA A 492 -5.41 19.55 10.57
N SER A 493 -5.91 20.04 9.43
CA SER A 493 -6.74 21.24 9.36
C SER A 493 -7.99 21.10 10.23
N HIS A 494 -8.76 20.01 10.05
CA HIS A 494 -9.94 19.77 10.88
C HIS A 494 -9.60 19.62 12.36
N ALA A 495 -8.50 18.94 12.69
CA ALA A 495 -8.07 18.76 14.07
C ALA A 495 -7.68 20.09 14.73
N ALA A 496 -6.95 20.95 14.03
CA ALA A 496 -6.58 22.27 14.53
C ALA A 496 -7.81 23.16 14.76
N LEU A 497 -8.73 23.23 13.80
CA LEU A 497 -9.96 24.02 13.90
C LEU A 497 -10.94 23.48 14.96
N LEU A 498 -10.92 22.17 15.22
CA LEU A 498 -11.68 21.57 16.31
C LEU A 498 -11.09 21.97 17.67
N ALA A 499 -9.76 21.99 17.79
CA ALA A 499 -9.07 22.34 19.02
C ALA A 499 -9.28 23.81 19.43
N THR A 500 -9.36 24.73 18.45
CA THR A 500 -9.66 26.14 18.71
C THR A 500 -11.14 26.41 18.98
N GLY A 501 -12.04 25.53 18.54
CA GLY A 501 -13.49 25.70 18.66
C GLY A 501 -14.07 26.80 17.76
N THR A 502 -13.27 27.39 16.87
CA THR A 502 -13.68 28.58 16.11
C THR A 502 -14.55 28.23 14.91
N SER A 503 -15.75 28.81 14.79
CA SER A 503 -16.61 28.63 13.61
C SER A 503 -16.13 29.43 12.39
N GLN A 504 -15.20 30.35 12.59
CA GLN A 504 -14.62 31.23 11.57
C GLN A 504 -13.10 31.24 11.67
N VAL A 505 -12.45 31.52 10.55
CA VAL A 505 -11.00 31.67 10.42
C VAL A 505 -10.75 33.04 9.79
N THR A 506 -10.05 33.90 10.52
CA THR A 506 -9.54 35.16 9.98
C THR A 506 -8.43 34.85 8.99
N LEU A 507 -8.47 35.46 7.80
CA LEU A 507 -7.56 35.13 6.72
C LEU A 507 -6.10 35.35 7.11
N GLU A 508 -5.75 36.48 7.73
CA GLU A 508 -4.36 36.80 8.11
C GLU A 508 -3.36 36.34 7.02
N ASN A 509 -2.53 35.33 7.33
CA ASN A 509 -1.67 34.64 6.37
C ASN A 509 -2.13 33.19 6.07
N HIS A 510 -3.26 32.75 6.63
CA HIS A 510 -3.89 31.48 6.33
C HIS A 510 -4.45 31.45 4.91
N GLN A 511 -4.59 30.24 4.37
CA GLN A 511 -5.13 30.02 3.03
C GLN A 511 -6.29 29.02 3.13
N LEU A 512 -7.43 29.37 2.53
CA LEU A 512 -8.49 28.40 2.29
C LEU A 512 -8.21 27.70 0.95
N VAL A 513 -8.10 26.38 0.98
CA VAL A 513 -7.74 25.56 -0.18
C VAL A 513 -8.97 24.78 -0.65
N ILE A 514 -9.28 24.86 -1.94
CA ILE A 514 -10.27 24.02 -2.63
C ILE A 514 -9.50 23.14 -3.63
N ASP A 515 -9.56 21.83 -3.42
CA ASP A 515 -9.00 20.80 -4.29
C ASP A 515 -10.13 20.17 -5.12
N ARG A 516 -10.03 20.29 -6.45
CA ARG A 516 -11.01 19.69 -7.37
C ARG A 516 -10.71 18.26 -7.79
N GLY A 517 -9.59 17.72 -7.32
CA GLY A 517 -9.03 16.45 -7.75
C GLY A 517 -8.15 16.58 -9.00
N ALA A 518 -7.25 15.61 -9.17
CA ALA A 518 -6.46 15.49 -10.37
C ALA A 518 -7.34 15.06 -11.56
N ASP A 519 -7.00 15.52 -12.76
CA ASP A 519 -7.67 15.08 -14.00
C ASP A 519 -7.49 13.57 -14.21
N TRP A 520 -6.34 13.05 -13.78
CA TRP A 520 -5.93 11.65 -13.87
C TRP A 520 -5.48 11.15 -12.51
N SER A 521 -6.09 10.08 -12.01
CA SER A 521 -5.66 9.48 -10.74
C SER A 521 -4.44 8.59 -10.95
N VAL A 522 -3.42 8.82 -10.12
CA VAL A 522 -2.25 7.95 -9.98
C VAL A 522 -2.53 6.77 -9.03
N GLU A 523 -3.57 6.90 -8.21
CA GLU A 523 -3.97 5.94 -7.20
C GLU A 523 -4.87 4.82 -7.72
N MET A 524 -5.47 5.02 -8.89
CA MET A 524 -6.40 4.08 -9.51
C MET A 524 -6.05 3.88 -10.99
N VAL A 525 -5.59 2.68 -11.33
CA VAL A 525 -5.15 2.31 -12.68
C VAL A 525 -6.34 1.77 -13.50
N ASP A 526 -6.58 2.36 -14.67
CA ASP A 526 -7.59 1.97 -15.65
C ASP A 526 -7.12 0.83 -16.56
N PHE A 527 -7.40 -0.40 -16.16
CA PHE A 527 -7.12 -1.58 -16.98
C PHE A 527 -8.02 -1.72 -18.22
N GLU A 528 -9.00 -0.83 -18.46
CA GLU A 528 -9.59 -0.73 -19.80
C GLU A 528 -8.57 -0.20 -20.82
N GLN A 529 -7.53 0.53 -20.37
CA GLN A 529 -6.47 1.07 -21.21
C GLN A 529 -5.40 0.02 -21.56
N PRO A 530 -4.99 -0.09 -22.84
CA PRO A 530 -3.96 -1.04 -23.25
C PRO A 530 -2.62 -0.83 -22.55
N ARG A 531 -2.15 0.42 -22.39
CA ARG A 531 -0.85 0.72 -21.77
C ARG A 531 -0.77 0.23 -20.32
N ALA A 532 -1.84 0.43 -19.55
CA ALA A 532 -1.93 -0.07 -18.17
C ALA A 532 -1.78 -1.60 -18.09
N ARG A 533 -2.44 -2.34 -19.00
CA ARG A 533 -2.33 -3.81 -19.06
C ARG A 533 -0.94 -4.26 -19.53
N GLN A 534 -0.37 -3.58 -20.53
CA GLN A 534 0.96 -3.89 -21.05
C GLN A 534 2.04 -3.76 -19.97
N GLU A 535 2.02 -2.68 -19.19
CA GLU A 535 2.96 -2.46 -18.09
C GLU A 535 2.82 -3.55 -17.02
N ALA A 536 1.60 -3.81 -16.53
CA ALA A 536 1.36 -4.85 -15.54
C ALA A 536 1.85 -6.24 -16.00
N ILE A 537 1.61 -6.58 -17.28
CA ILE A 537 2.07 -7.84 -17.87
C ILE A 537 3.60 -7.90 -17.95
N ALA A 538 4.27 -6.80 -18.30
CA ALA A 538 5.73 -6.74 -18.38
C ALA A 538 6.39 -6.90 -17.00
N GLU A 539 5.82 -6.27 -15.98
CA GLU A 539 6.26 -6.39 -14.59
C GLU A 539 6.08 -7.82 -14.04
N ILE A 540 4.93 -8.46 -14.32
CA ILE A 540 4.69 -9.87 -13.98
C ILE A 540 5.64 -10.79 -14.76
N ALA A 541 5.87 -10.51 -16.06
CA ALA A 541 6.79 -11.30 -16.88
C ALA A 541 8.21 -11.27 -16.31
N THR A 542 8.65 -10.13 -15.79
CA THR A 542 9.98 -9.98 -15.17
C THR A 542 10.17 -10.94 -14.00
N GLN A 543 9.15 -11.11 -13.16
CA GLN A 543 9.18 -12.05 -12.04
C GLN A 543 9.14 -13.50 -12.51
N LEU A 544 8.26 -13.82 -13.46
CA LEU A 544 8.10 -15.18 -14.03
C LEU A 544 9.30 -15.66 -14.87
N LYS A 545 10.24 -14.78 -15.23
CA LYS A 545 11.54 -15.19 -15.80
C LYS A 545 12.37 -16.00 -14.80
N LEU A 546 12.13 -15.85 -13.49
CA LEU A 546 12.85 -16.54 -12.43
C LEU A 546 12.14 -17.84 -12.05
N GLU A 547 12.85 -18.98 -12.12
CA GLU A 547 12.31 -20.34 -12.00
C GLU A 547 11.50 -20.62 -10.71
N ALA A 548 11.76 -19.87 -9.63
CA ALA A 548 10.99 -20.01 -8.40
C ALA A 548 9.53 -19.55 -8.55
N TYR A 549 9.25 -18.60 -9.44
CA TYR A 549 7.92 -18.06 -9.69
C TYR A 549 7.18 -18.89 -10.74
N ASP A 550 6.09 -19.54 -10.35
CA ASP A 550 5.32 -20.45 -11.21
C ASP A 550 3.80 -20.19 -11.21
N GLU A 551 3.35 -19.16 -10.51
CA GLU A 551 1.94 -18.79 -10.37
C GLU A 551 1.77 -17.27 -10.39
N ILE A 552 0.66 -16.79 -10.96
CA ILE A 552 0.19 -15.40 -10.85
C ILE A 552 -0.97 -15.35 -9.87
N PHE A 553 -0.92 -14.43 -8.92
CA PHE A 553 -1.95 -14.24 -7.91
C PHE A 553 -2.48 -12.80 -7.94
N ILE A 554 -3.69 -12.61 -8.49
CA ILE A 554 -4.35 -11.31 -8.58
C ILE A 554 -5.13 -11.06 -7.29
N ASN A 555 -4.71 -10.06 -6.51
CA ASN A 555 -5.40 -9.63 -5.30
C ASN A 555 -5.91 -8.20 -5.48
N THR A 556 -7.19 -7.98 -5.22
CA THR A 556 -7.88 -6.71 -5.47
C THR A 556 -7.79 -5.73 -4.29
N ARG A 557 -6.86 -5.97 -3.35
CA ARG A 557 -6.52 -5.03 -2.28
C ARG A 557 -6.23 -3.63 -2.80
N SER A 558 -6.71 -2.67 -2.03
CA SER A 558 -6.30 -1.28 -2.06
C SER A 558 -6.11 -0.78 -0.62
N HIS A 559 -5.14 0.11 -0.39
CA HIS A 559 -4.90 0.77 0.90
C HIS A 559 -5.43 2.19 0.99
N THR A 560 -6.24 2.63 0.02
CA THR A 560 -6.52 4.06 -0.12
C THR A 560 -7.90 4.54 0.29
N GLN A 561 -7.93 5.28 1.40
CA GLN A 561 -8.87 6.40 1.61
C GLN A 561 -8.18 7.71 1.20
N LEU A 562 -8.67 8.39 0.15
CA LEU A 562 -8.09 9.67 -0.25
C LEU A 562 -8.62 10.82 0.62
N ALA A 563 -8.05 12.00 0.42
CA ALA A 563 -8.46 13.19 1.14
C ALA A 563 -9.97 13.43 1.02
N ALA A 564 -10.59 13.88 2.10
CA ALA A 564 -11.96 14.36 2.05
C ALA A 564 -12.29 15.32 3.18
N SER A 565 -13.21 16.23 2.87
CA SER A 565 -13.78 17.21 3.78
C SER A 565 -15.25 16.92 4.12
N THR A 566 -15.88 15.97 3.42
CA THR A 566 -17.29 15.62 3.57
C THR A 566 -17.43 14.20 4.12
N GLY A 567 -18.43 14.00 4.98
CA GLY A 567 -18.84 12.70 5.48
C GLY A 567 -20.32 12.42 5.24
N ASP A 568 -20.70 11.16 5.44
CA ASP A 568 -22.09 10.70 5.45
C ASP A 568 -22.41 10.06 6.82
N THR A 569 -23.63 10.22 7.33
CA THR A 569 -24.02 9.68 8.65
C THR A 569 -23.95 8.15 8.66
N LEU A 570 -23.38 7.59 9.74
CA LEU A 570 -23.56 6.17 10.07
C LEU A 570 -24.99 5.92 10.58
N ALA A 571 -25.88 5.50 9.68
CA ALA A 571 -27.29 5.11 9.90
C ALA A 571 -28.27 6.20 10.42
N GLY A 572 -29.51 6.20 9.90
CA GLY A 572 -30.70 6.77 10.56
C GLY A 572 -31.02 8.26 10.41
N SER A 573 -30.09 9.14 10.01
CA SER A 573 -30.40 10.59 9.81
C SER A 573 -30.17 11.15 8.40
N GLY A 574 -29.56 10.37 7.50
CA GLY A 574 -29.47 10.69 6.08
C GLY A 574 -28.86 12.05 5.71
N ARG A 575 -27.83 12.51 6.43
CA ARG A 575 -27.27 13.85 6.26
C ARG A 575 -25.82 13.80 5.77
N LEU A 576 -25.56 14.45 4.65
CA LEU A 576 -24.21 14.83 4.23
C LEU A 576 -23.80 16.11 4.96
N ASP A 577 -22.57 16.15 5.47
CA ASP A 577 -22.04 17.32 6.16
C ASP A 577 -20.50 17.36 6.10
N SER A 578 -19.90 18.48 6.49
CA SER A 578 -18.46 18.53 6.67
C SER A 578 -18.02 17.63 7.82
N ILE A 579 -16.83 17.04 7.68
CA ILE A 579 -16.21 16.21 8.70
C ILE A 579 -16.03 17.00 10.01
N LEU A 580 -15.67 18.28 9.91
CA LEU A 580 -15.53 19.16 11.06
C LEU A 580 -16.83 19.26 11.87
N GLU A 581 -17.99 19.39 11.21
CA GLU A 581 -19.30 19.46 11.87
C GLU A 581 -19.76 18.12 12.47
N PHE A 582 -19.39 16.99 11.85
CA PHE A 582 -19.58 15.70 12.50
C PHE A 582 -18.76 15.59 13.79
N ARG A 583 -17.49 16.00 13.75
CA ARG A 583 -16.59 15.98 14.91
C ARG A 583 -17.04 16.90 16.03
N ARG A 584 -17.45 18.13 15.71
CA ARG A 584 -18.04 19.09 16.67
C ARG A 584 -19.27 18.51 17.37
N GLY A 585 -20.16 17.88 16.60
CA GLY A 585 -21.34 17.21 17.11
C GLY A 585 -21.07 15.85 17.78
N ARG A 586 -19.82 15.37 17.84
CA ARG A 586 -19.45 14.02 18.31
C ARG A 586 -20.26 12.91 17.63
N ARG A 587 -20.59 13.12 16.34
CA ARG A 587 -21.37 12.20 15.52
C ARG A 587 -20.43 11.31 14.72
N ASN A 588 -20.79 10.04 14.61
CA ASN A 588 -20.06 9.07 13.78
C ASN A 588 -20.43 9.27 12.30
N TYR A 589 -19.44 9.16 11.42
CA TYR A 589 -19.60 9.37 9.99
C TYR A 589 -18.72 8.41 9.18
N THR A 590 -19.08 8.21 7.92
CA THR A 590 -18.26 7.55 6.90
C THR A 590 -17.56 8.60 6.04
N HIS A 591 -16.29 8.37 5.73
CA HIS A 591 -15.47 9.30 4.95
C HIS A 591 -15.79 9.20 3.45
N LEU A 592 -16.07 10.34 2.79
CA LEU A 592 -16.33 10.40 1.35
C LEU A 592 -15.11 10.90 0.58
N GLY A 593 -14.05 10.07 0.57
CA GLY A 593 -12.78 10.35 -0.11
C GLY A 593 -12.92 10.60 -1.62
N ILE A 594 -12.04 11.46 -2.14
CA ILE A 594 -11.99 11.84 -3.57
C ILE A 594 -11.69 10.67 -4.53
N ASP A 595 -11.32 9.49 -4.04
CA ASP A 595 -11.24 8.25 -4.82
C ASP A 595 -12.57 7.88 -5.51
N ARG A 596 -13.69 8.29 -4.91
CA ARG A 596 -15.04 8.08 -5.45
C ARG A 596 -15.40 9.07 -6.56
N ALA A 597 -14.56 10.06 -6.80
CA ALA A 597 -14.75 11.11 -7.80
C ALA A 597 -14.12 10.78 -9.16
N ALA A 598 -13.37 9.67 -9.26
CA ALA A 598 -12.74 9.22 -10.50
C ALA A 598 -13.35 7.90 -10.99
N ALA A 599 -13.32 7.64 -12.29
CA ALA A 599 -13.83 6.42 -12.90
C ALA A 599 -13.00 5.97 -14.12
N PRO A 600 -13.12 4.69 -14.55
CA PRO A 600 -12.54 4.23 -15.80
C PRO A 600 -12.99 5.07 -16.99
N ARG A 601 -12.08 5.35 -17.91
CA ARG A 601 -12.25 6.34 -18.99
C ARG A 601 -13.30 5.92 -20.00
N GLY A 602 -13.44 4.60 -20.21
CA GLY A 602 -14.42 4.03 -21.13
C GLY A 602 -15.88 4.34 -20.75
N LEU A 603 -16.12 4.72 -19.49
CA LEU A 603 -17.44 5.13 -19.02
C LEU A 603 -18.00 6.34 -19.81
N ALA A 604 -17.12 7.26 -20.26
CA ALA A 604 -17.52 8.41 -21.08
C ALA A 604 -18.10 8.04 -22.45
N THR A 605 -17.99 6.79 -22.86
CA THR A 605 -18.53 6.26 -24.14
C THR A 605 -19.50 5.10 -23.93
N HIS A 606 -19.78 4.74 -22.67
CA HIS A 606 -20.62 3.58 -22.36
C HIS A 606 -22.10 3.94 -22.47
N LYS A 607 -22.77 3.47 -23.53
CA LYS A 607 -24.15 3.84 -23.86
C LYS A 607 -25.14 3.78 -22.69
N PRO A 608 -25.24 2.69 -21.89
CA PRO A 608 -26.18 2.63 -20.78
C PRO A 608 -25.99 3.74 -19.75
N PHE A 609 -24.73 4.08 -19.46
CA PHE A 609 -24.40 5.19 -18.57
C PHE A 609 -24.74 6.54 -19.20
N LEU A 610 -24.42 6.73 -20.48
CA LEU A 610 -24.71 7.96 -21.21
C LEU A 610 -26.21 8.26 -21.28
N GLU A 611 -27.03 7.25 -21.58
CA GLU A 611 -28.49 7.35 -21.60
C GLU A 611 -29.05 7.78 -20.24
N ARG A 612 -28.52 7.21 -19.15
CA ARG A 612 -28.88 7.59 -17.78
C ARG A 612 -28.44 9.00 -17.42
N SER A 613 -27.21 9.38 -17.79
CA SER A 613 -26.61 10.70 -17.55
C SER A 613 -27.11 11.81 -18.49
N GLY A 614 -27.90 11.46 -19.51
CA GLY A 614 -28.46 12.38 -20.48
C GLY A 614 -29.70 13.12 -19.98
N GLN A 615 -30.34 12.65 -18.91
CA GLN A 615 -31.52 13.26 -18.31
C GLN A 615 -31.11 14.53 -17.53
N ASP A 616 -31.76 15.68 -17.73
CA ASP A 616 -31.26 17.00 -17.26
C ASP A 616 -30.97 17.12 -15.75
N LYS A 617 -31.59 16.28 -14.91
CA LYS A 617 -31.32 16.22 -13.45
C LYS A 617 -30.21 15.23 -13.04
N SER A 618 -29.53 14.59 -13.98
CA SER A 618 -28.63 13.46 -13.71
C SER A 618 -27.15 13.83 -13.57
N LEU A 619 -26.72 15.04 -13.94
CA LEU A 619 -25.30 15.44 -13.85
C LEU A 619 -24.78 15.44 -12.41
N GLU A 620 -25.64 15.80 -11.45
CA GLU A 620 -25.30 15.79 -10.04
C GLU A 620 -25.07 14.37 -9.49
N THR A 621 -25.53 13.31 -10.16
CA THR A 621 -25.13 11.93 -9.81
C THR A 621 -23.62 11.72 -9.99
N ILE A 622 -23.02 12.43 -10.95
CA ILE A 622 -21.59 12.39 -11.26
C ILE A 622 -20.84 13.39 -10.39
N THR A 623 -21.34 14.62 -10.25
CA THR A 623 -20.55 15.75 -9.70
C THR A 623 -20.72 16.00 -8.20
N THR A 624 -21.70 15.39 -7.52
CA THR A 624 -21.90 15.57 -6.07
C THR A 624 -22.10 14.26 -5.32
N TRP A 625 -21.93 14.32 -4.01
CA TRP A 625 -22.24 13.24 -3.07
C TRP A 625 -23.75 13.07 -2.91
N HIS A 626 -24.17 11.82 -2.69
CA HIS A 626 -25.55 11.46 -2.36
C HIS A 626 -25.57 10.66 -1.07
N THR A 627 -26.53 10.95 -0.19
CA THR A 627 -26.74 10.21 1.05
C THR A 627 -26.91 8.71 0.77
N ASP A 628 -26.27 7.89 1.60
CA ASP A 628 -26.22 6.42 1.53
C ASP A 628 -25.49 5.84 0.31
N GLU A 629 -24.98 6.67 -0.62
CA GLU A 629 -24.39 6.20 -1.88
C GLU A 629 -23.29 5.17 -1.66
N TRP A 630 -22.46 5.34 -0.62
CA TRP A 630 -21.28 4.52 -0.36
C TRP A 630 -21.30 3.76 0.97
N PHE A 631 -22.37 3.90 1.77
CA PHE A 631 -22.53 3.20 3.04
C PHE A 631 -23.20 1.83 2.87
N GLN A 632 -24.16 1.73 1.95
CA GLN A 632 -24.88 0.48 1.67
C GLN A 632 -24.06 -0.44 0.76
N ALA A 633 -24.48 -1.71 0.64
CA ALA A 633 -23.95 -2.63 -0.36
C ALA A 633 -24.02 -1.99 -1.76
N CYS A 634 -23.07 -2.32 -2.64
CA CYS A 634 -23.10 -1.83 -4.02
C CYS A 634 -24.43 -2.22 -4.68
N PRO A 635 -25.14 -1.29 -5.35
CA PRO A 635 -26.46 -1.58 -5.88
C PRO A 635 -26.39 -2.59 -7.03
N ASP A 636 -27.43 -3.43 -7.12
CA ASP A 636 -27.62 -4.43 -8.16
C ASP A 636 -28.21 -3.86 -9.46
N THR A 637 -28.78 -2.65 -9.39
CA THR A 637 -29.35 -1.88 -10.53
C THR A 637 -28.85 -0.42 -10.49
N ASP A 638 -28.99 0.31 -11.60
CA ASP A 638 -28.55 1.71 -11.71
C ASP A 638 -29.65 2.73 -11.36
N GLU A 639 -30.74 2.28 -10.74
CA GLU A 639 -31.92 3.10 -10.44
C GLU A 639 -31.61 4.22 -9.44
N ARG A 640 -30.97 3.88 -8.30
CA ARG A 640 -30.71 4.82 -7.19
C ARG A 640 -29.35 5.53 -7.31
N PHE A 641 -28.29 4.79 -7.63
CA PHE A 641 -26.92 5.33 -7.66
C PHE A 641 -26.21 4.94 -8.97
N PRO A 642 -26.58 5.56 -10.11
CA PRO A 642 -26.05 5.18 -11.41
C PRO A 642 -24.54 5.40 -11.56
N TRP A 643 -23.98 6.44 -10.91
CA TRP A 643 -22.54 6.69 -10.88
C TRP A 643 -21.78 5.50 -10.27
N ARG A 644 -22.06 5.17 -9.00
CA ARG A 644 -21.46 4.02 -8.31
C ARG A 644 -21.68 2.73 -9.08
N PHE A 645 -22.91 2.47 -9.53
CA PHE A 645 -23.26 1.27 -10.28
C PHE A 645 -22.35 1.08 -11.50
N HIS A 646 -22.36 2.04 -12.43
CA HIS A 646 -21.68 1.89 -13.72
C HIS A 646 -20.16 1.96 -13.57
N ARG A 647 -19.67 2.80 -12.65
CA ARG A 647 -18.25 2.87 -12.28
C ARG A 647 -17.75 1.50 -11.82
N SER A 648 -18.42 0.85 -10.87
CA SER A 648 -17.98 -0.43 -10.32
C SER A 648 -17.98 -1.54 -11.38
N ARG A 649 -18.96 -1.60 -12.30
CA ARG A 649 -18.91 -2.54 -13.44
C ARG A 649 -17.77 -2.23 -14.42
N ALA A 650 -17.45 -0.97 -14.65
CA ALA A 650 -16.34 -0.58 -15.52
C ALA A 650 -14.99 -1.07 -14.99
N ILE A 651 -14.79 -0.98 -13.68
CA ILE A 651 -13.59 -1.51 -13.01
C ILE A 651 -13.47 -3.03 -13.25
N ALA A 652 -14.57 -3.77 -13.09
CA ALA A 652 -14.60 -5.21 -13.33
C ALA A 652 -14.25 -5.58 -14.78
N ARG A 653 -14.75 -4.82 -15.77
CA ARG A 653 -14.40 -5.00 -17.19
C ARG A 653 -12.92 -4.78 -17.46
N GLY A 654 -12.32 -3.76 -16.86
CA GLY A 654 -10.88 -3.49 -16.97
C GLY A 654 -10.05 -4.67 -16.45
N VAL A 655 -10.34 -5.14 -15.24
CA VAL A 655 -9.62 -6.30 -14.67
C VAL A 655 -9.87 -7.57 -15.49
N ARG A 656 -11.09 -7.79 -16.00
CA ARG A 656 -11.36 -8.90 -16.90
C ARG A 656 -10.47 -8.86 -18.15
N LYS A 657 -10.28 -7.68 -18.76
CA LYS A 657 -9.34 -7.52 -19.90
C LYS A 657 -7.90 -7.87 -19.50
N LEU A 658 -7.46 -7.47 -18.31
CA LEU A 658 -6.15 -7.88 -17.78
C LEU A 658 -6.04 -9.40 -17.65
N LEU A 659 -7.05 -10.08 -17.11
CA LEU A 659 -7.04 -11.55 -16.98
C LEU A 659 -6.98 -12.25 -18.33
N VAL A 660 -7.70 -11.76 -19.35
CA VAL A 660 -7.62 -12.25 -20.73
C VAL A 660 -6.20 -12.14 -21.27
N ASP A 661 -5.58 -10.97 -21.13
CA ASP A 661 -4.23 -10.74 -21.63
C ASP A 661 -3.19 -11.59 -20.88
N LEU A 662 -3.36 -11.80 -19.57
CA LEU A 662 -2.51 -12.69 -18.77
C LEU A 662 -2.64 -14.15 -19.21
N GLU A 663 -3.85 -14.67 -19.44
CA GLU A 663 -4.04 -16.03 -19.96
C GLU A 663 -3.39 -16.21 -21.34
N ARG A 664 -3.52 -15.21 -22.21
CA ARG A 664 -2.91 -15.23 -23.54
C ARG A 664 -1.38 -15.23 -23.44
N ARG A 665 -0.82 -14.39 -22.57
CA ARG A 665 0.64 -14.25 -22.42
C ARG A 665 1.28 -15.45 -21.72
N PHE A 666 0.57 -16.06 -20.77
CA PHE A 666 1.05 -17.11 -19.90
C PHE A 666 0.10 -18.33 -19.90
N PRO A 667 -0.06 -19.03 -21.03
CA PRO A 667 -1.10 -20.05 -21.20
C PRO A 667 -0.97 -21.26 -20.27
N LYS A 668 0.23 -21.51 -19.73
CA LYS A 668 0.52 -22.66 -18.84
C LYS A 668 0.65 -22.26 -17.36
N THR A 669 0.80 -20.98 -17.05
CA THR A 669 1.01 -20.49 -15.67
C THR A 669 -0.32 -20.50 -14.93
N ARG A 670 -0.36 -21.02 -13.70
CA ARG A 670 -1.57 -20.96 -12.87
C ARG A 670 -1.91 -19.49 -12.56
N ILE A 671 -3.18 -19.11 -12.70
CA ILE A 671 -3.66 -17.75 -12.40
C ILE A 671 -4.78 -17.88 -11.37
N ARG A 672 -4.61 -17.26 -10.22
CA ARG A 672 -5.64 -17.13 -9.18
C ARG A 672 -6.12 -15.69 -9.07
N VAL A 673 -7.40 -15.48 -8.82
CA VAL A 673 -7.98 -14.15 -8.60
C VAL A 673 -8.80 -14.14 -7.31
N VAL A 674 -8.52 -13.18 -6.43
CA VAL A 674 -9.30 -12.98 -5.20
C VAL A 674 -10.58 -12.20 -5.54
N ILE A 675 -11.72 -12.81 -5.25
CA ILE A 675 -13.05 -12.26 -5.53
C ILE A 675 -13.71 -11.83 -4.21
N PRO A 676 -14.10 -10.54 -4.07
CA PRO A 676 -14.91 -10.11 -2.95
C PRO A 676 -16.34 -10.67 -3.06
N PRO A 677 -17.06 -10.82 -1.93
CA PRO A 677 -18.43 -11.32 -1.95
C PRO A 677 -19.37 -10.39 -2.72
N GLY A 678 -20.38 -10.97 -3.36
CA GLY A 678 -21.50 -10.24 -3.97
C GLY A 678 -22.24 -9.32 -2.98
N SER A 679 -22.82 -8.24 -3.49
CA SER A 679 -23.78 -7.36 -2.77
C SER A 679 -24.85 -8.14 -2.01
N ARG A 680 -25.39 -9.21 -2.63
CA ARG A 680 -26.37 -10.11 -2.01
C ARG A 680 -25.85 -10.79 -0.74
N VAL A 681 -24.57 -11.19 -0.71
CA VAL A 681 -23.97 -11.78 0.50
C VAL A 681 -23.97 -10.76 1.63
N GLU A 682 -23.55 -9.53 1.38
CA GLU A 682 -23.58 -8.46 2.38
C GLU A 682 -25.01 -8.22 2.89
N THR A 683 -25.98 -8.09 1.99
CA THR A 683 -27.38 -7.84 2.33
C THR A 683 -27.96 -8.95 3.20
N GLU A 684 -27.83 -10.22 2.81
CA GLU A 684 -28.41 -11.35 3.56
C GLU A 684 -27.69 -11.58 4.89
N VAL A 685 -26.36 -11.44 4.93
CA VAL A 685 -25.62 -11.57 6.20
C VAL A 685 -26.01 -10.46 7.17
N ARG A 686 -26.12 -9.20 6.71
CA ARG A 686 -26.58 -8.08 7.56
C ARG A 686 -27.97 -8.35 8.13
N LYS A 687 -28.92 -8.79 7.30
CA LYS A 687 -30.28 -9.15 7.70
C LYS A 687 -30.29 -10.30 8.73
N GLY A 688 -29.46 -11.32 8.53
CA GLY A 688 -29.31 -12.41 9.51
C GLY A 688 -28.75 -11.92 10.84
N LEU A 689 -27.73 -11.05 10.82
CA LEU A 689 -27.11 -10.50 12.02
C LEU A 689 -28.03 -9.57 12.84
N GLU A 690 -29.01 -8.93 12.21
CA GLU A 690 -29.99 -8.08 12.90
C GLU A 690 -30.84 -8.85 13.92
N THR A 691 -31.11 -10.12 13.63
CA THR A 691 -31.97 -10.98 14.46
C THR A 691 -31.18 -12.04 15.24
N MET A 692 -29.91 -12.28 14.87
CA MET A 692 -29.07 -13.29 15.50
C MET A 692 -28.74 -12.93 16.95
N LYS A 693 -29.15 -13.81 17.88
CA LYS A 693 -28.87 -13.70 19.31
C LYS A 693 -27.38 -13.91 19.61
N ARG A 694 -26.84 -13.12 20.54
CA ARG A 694 -25.49 -13.31 21.09
C ARG A 694 -25.52 -14.27 22.28
N PRO A 695 -24.46 -15.06 22.50
CA PRO A 695 -24.34 -15.90 23.70
C PRO A 695 -24.48 -15.12 25.01
N GLU A 696 -23.97 -13.90 25.06
CA GLU A 696 -24.00 -13.01 26.23
C GLU A 696 -25.30 -12.17 26.37
N GLY A 697 -26.27 -12.35 25.47
CA GLY A 697 -27.52 -11.59 25.44
C GLY A 697 -27.55 -10.46 24.39
N GLY A 698 -28.75 -10.09 23.94
CA GLY A 698 -28.95 -9.15 22.82
C GLY A 698 -28.70 -9.77 21.44
N VAL A 699 -28.57 -8.93 20.41
CA VAL A 699 -28.34 -9.33 19.00
C VAL A 699 -27.07 -8.72 18.41
N TYR A 700 -26.50 -9.33 17.38
CA TYR A 700 -25.29 -8.80 16.73
C TYR A 700 -25.49 -7.43 16.09
N LYS A 701 -26.66 -7.18 15.47
CA LYS A 701 -27.01 -6.00 14.64
C LYS A 701 -26.30 -6.03 13.28
N SER A 702 -26.90 -5.43 12.25
CA SER A 702 -26.39 -5.45 10.86
C SER A 702 -24.97 -4.90 10.72
N ASP A 703 -24.61 -3.87 11.50
CA ASP A 703 -23.28 -3.28 11.48
C ASP A 703 -22.17 -4.23 11.91
N PHE A 704 -22.50 -5.35 12.56
CA PHE A 704 -21.51 -6.37 12.94
C PHE A 704 -20.84 -7.01 11.73
N TYR A 705 -21.44 -6.94 10.53
CA TYR A 705 -20.86 -7.46 9.28
C TYR A 705 -19.40 -7.01 9.10
N ARG A 706 -19.08 -5.75 9.41
CA ARG A 706 -17.71 -5.18 9.32
C ARG A 706 -16.64 -5.90 10.16
N HIS A 707 -17.05 -6.72 11.13
CA HIS A 707 -16.17 -7.48 12.01
C HIS A 707 -15.98 -8.93 11.53
N ILE A 708 -16.56 -9.32 10.38
CA ILE A 708 -16.48 -10.67 9.82
C ILE A 708 -15.57 -10.69 8.58
N TRP A 709 -15.86 -9.85 7.59
CA TRP A 709 -15.19 -9.90 6.29
C TRP A 709 -13.77 -9.28 6.30
N GLY A 710 -12.94 -9.72 5.34
CA GLY A 710 -11.57 -9.25 5.14
C GLY A 710 -11.49 -7.78 4.71
N SER A 711 -11.30 -6.86 5.67
CA SER A 711 -11.29 -5.41 5.41
C SER A 711 -9.92 -4.84 5.07
N LEU A 712 -8.82 -5.56 5.32
CA LEU A 712 -7.48 -5.09 4.95
C LEU A 712 -7.17 -5.36 3.47
N ASN A 713 -7.91 -6.26 2.82
CA ASN A 713 -7.78 -6.61 1.40
C ASN A 713 -8.88 -6.04 0.49
N HIS A 714 -9.80 -5.22 1.01
CA HIS A 714 -10.89 -4.71 0.18
C HIS A 714 -11.39 -3.36 0.66
N ILE A 715 -11.25 -2.35 -0.20
CA ILE A 715 -11.88 -1.05 -0.05
C ILE A 715 -13.09 -1.04 -0.98
N PRO A 716 -14.32 -0.98 -0.46
CA PRO A 716 -15.53 -1.05 -1.27
C PRO A 716 -15.51 -0.03 -2.41
N SER A 717 -15.14 1.23 -2.15
CA SER A 717 -15.12 2.29 -3.16
C SER A 717 -14.19 2.03 -4.34
N ILE A 718 -13.31 1.02 -4.30
CA ILE A 718 -12.37 0.71 -5.38
C ILE A 718 -12.59 -0.71 -5.88
N GLY A 719 -12.69 -1.68 -4.96
CA GLY A 719 -12.73 -3.11 -5.26
C GLY A 719 -14.14 -3.70 -5.38
N GLU A 720 -15.22 -3.03 -4.97
CA GLU A 720 -16.57 -3.65 -4.94
C GLU A 720 -17.04 -4.16 -6.31
N GLY A 721 -16.60 -3.50 -7.39
CA GLY A 721 -16.89 -3.93 -8.76
C GLY A 721 -16.45 -5.35 -9.06
N LEU A 722 -15.40 -5.84 -8.38
CA LEU A 722 -14.84 -7.16 -8.62
C LEU A 722 -15.77 -8.29 -8.18
N ALA A 723 -16.76 -7.99 -7.34
CA ALA A 723 -17.81 -8.95 -7.00
C ALA A 723 -18.66 -9.32 -8.24
N ALA A 724 -18.71 -8.42 -9.24
CA ALA A 724 -19.42 -8.61 -10.50
C ALA A 724 -18.51 -9.01 -11.68
N ILE A 725 -17.28 -9.47 -11.43
CA ILE A 725 -16.38 -9.87 -12.51
C ILE A 725 -16.91 -11.11 -13.24
N ASP A 726 -16.91 -11.04 -14.57
CA ASP A 726 -17.21 -12.17 -15.44
C ASP A 726 -15.93 -12.95 -15.78
N LEU A 727 -15.89 -14.23 -15.42
CA LEU A 727 -14.78 -15.14 -15.73
C LEU A 727 -15.11 -16.11 -16.89
N SER A 728 -16.22 -15.90 -17.60
CA SER A 728 -16.63 -16.76 -18.71
C SER A 728 -15.51 -16.95 -19.74
N GLY A 729 -15.23 -18.21 -20.07
CA GLY A 729 -14.20 -18.60 -21.04
C GLY A 729 -12.76 -18.56 -20.51
N LEU A 730 -12.52 -18.07 -19.30
CA LEU A 730 -11.19 -18.06 -18.66
C LEU A 730 -10.97 -19.36 -17.88
N ARG A 731 -9.71 -19.79 -17.72
CA ARG A 731 -9.27 -20.87 -16.81
C ARG A 731 -8.82 -20.36 -15.43
N VAL A 732 -8.90 -19.06 -15.18
CA VAL A 732 -8.58 -18.43 -13.89
C VAL A 732 -9.31 -19.13 -12.74
N GLU A 733 -8.58 -19.43 -11.67
CA GLU A 733 -9.11 -19.99 -10.43
C GLU A 733 -9.58 -18.85 -9.49
N PRO A 734 -10.88 -18.78 -9.15
CA PRO A 734 -11.36 -17.82 -8.16
C PRO A 734 -11.02 -18.28 -6.74
N ALA A 735 -10.58 -17.34 -5.91
CA ALA A 735 -10.34 -17.50 -4.48
C ALA A 735 -11.24 -16.56 -3.68
N PHE A 736 -11.66 -16.99 -2.49
CA PHE A 736 -12.47 -16.17 -1.59
C PHE A 736 -11.61 -15.11 -0.91
N LEU A 737 -12.07 -13.85 -0.90
CA LEU A 737 -11.50 -12.80 -0.03
C LEU A 737 -11.57 -13.18 1.46
N GLY A 738 -12.59 -13.95 1.83
CA GLY A 738 -12.73 -14.60 3.13
C GLY A 738 -12.95 -13.67 4.32
N ILE A 739 -12.25 -13.90 5.44
CA ILE A 739 -12.57 -13.31 6.75
C ILE A 739 -11.37 -12.63 7.41
N ARG A 740 -11.65 -11.79 8.43
CA ARG A 740 -10.63 -11.13 9.27
C ARG A 740 -10.73 -11.54 10.73
N PHE A 741 -9.59 -11.51 11.42
CA PHE A 741 -9.45 -11.67 12.86
C PHE A 741 -9.98 -13.01 13.39
N ALA A 742 -10.99 -13.03 14.26
CA ALA A 742 -11.53 -14.23 14.89
C ALA A 742 -13.04 -14.07 15.12
N PRO A 743 -13.86 -14.08 14.04
CA PRO A 743 -15.30 -13.90 14.16
C PRO A 743 -15.92 -15.04 14.98
N PRO A 744 -16.99 -14.77 15.75
CA PRO A 744 -17.67 -15.82 16.50
C PRO A 744 -18.28 -16.90 15.57
N PRO A 745 -18.47 -18.15 16.04
CA PRO A 745 -18.90 -19.26 15.19
C PRO A 745 -20.20 -19.01 14.41
N GLY A 746 -21.26 -18.49 15.04
CA GLY A 746 -22.55 -18.24 14.39
C GLY A 746 -22.49 -17.21 13.24
N PRO A 747 -21.96 -15.98 13.48
CA PRO A 747 -21.68 -15.01 12.42
C PRO A 747 -20.78 -15.56 11.30
N LEU A 748 -19.76 -16.36 11.65
CA LEU A 748 -18.89 -17.00 10.67
C LEU A 748 -19.67 -18.00 9.80
N ASP A 749 -20.52 -18.84 10.39
CA ASP A 749 -21.34 -19.81 9.65
C ASP A 749 -22.29 -19.14 8.66
N LEU A 750 -23.00 -18.10 9.12
CA LEU A 750 -23.89 -17.31 8.27
C LEU A 750 -23.14 -16.71 7.08
N PHE A 751 -21.96 -16.14 7.33
CA PHE A 751 -21.13 -15.58 6.26
C PHE A 751 -20.64 -16.66 5.27
N LEU A 752 -20.13 -17.78 5.78
CA LEU A 752 -19.62 -18.87 4.94
C LEU A 752 -20.71 -19.47 4.07
N GLU A 753 -21.92 -19.67 4.60
CA GLU A 753 -23.06 -20.18 3.83
C GLU A 753 -23.33 -19.31 2.59
N HIS A 754 -23.50 -18.01 2.79
CA HIS A 754 -23.79 -17.10 1.68
C HIS A 754 -22.60 -16.90 0.74
N ALA A 755 -21.37 -16.80 1.27
CA ALA A 755 -20.17 -16.63 0.45
C ALA A 755 -19.92 -17.86 -0.45
N LEU A 756 -20.03 -19.07 0.09
CA LEU A 756 -19.85 -20.30 -0.70
C LEU A 756 -20.91 -20.43 -1.80
N ALA A 757 -22.16 -20.09 -1.51
CA ALA A 757 -23.23 -20.08 -2.51
C ALA A 757 -22.96 -19.08 -3.64
N ASP A 758 -22.44 -17.89 -3.31
CA ASP A 758 -22.14 -16.82 -4.27
C ASP A 758 -21.04 -17.19 -5.30
N LEU A 759 -20.12 -18.10 -4.96
CA LEU A 759 -19.06 -18.57 -5.85
C LEU A 759 -19.22 -20.01 -6.35
N ALA A 760 -20.36 -20.67 -6.10
CA ALA A 760 -20.57 -22.09 -6.41
C ALA A 760 -20.33 -22.48 -7.90
N ASN A 761 -20.53 -21.56 -8.85
CA ASN A 761 -20.27 -21.78 -10.27
C ASN A 761 -19.01 -21.07 -10.79
N ASN A 762 -18.09 -20.70 -9.90
CA ASN A 762 -16.79 -20.10 -10.22
C ASN A 762 -16.88 -18.87 -11.15
N ARG A 763 -17.98 -18.09 -11.06
CA ARG A 763 -18.28 -16.97 -11.98
C ARG A 763 -18.15 -17.34 -13.46
N HIS A 764 -18.55 -18.55 -13.82
CA HIS A 764 -18.46 -19.12 -15.17
C HIS A 764 -17.03 -19.38 -15.69
N SER A 765 -16.02 -19.31 -14.84
CA SER A 765 -14.67 -19.81 -15.16
C SER A 765 -14.74 -21.28 -15.62
N ARG A 766 -13.76 -21.73 -16.42
CA ARG A 766 -13.54 -23.12 -16.79
C ARG A 766 -12.86 -23.93 -15.68
N PHE A 767 -12.34 -23.28 -14.65
CA PHE A 767 -11.80 -23.97 -13.48
C PHE A 767 -12.92 -24.73 -12.75
N ARG A 768 -12.68 -26.00 -12.40
CA ARG A 768 -13.65 -26.90 -11.73
C ARG A 768 -13.14 -27.49 -10.41
N GLY A 769 -11.96 -27.05 -9.96
CA GLY A 769 -11.42 -27.46 -8.67
C GLY A 769 -12.10 -26.73 -7.51
N THR A 770 -11.70 -27.11 -6.30
CA THR A 770 -12.03 -26.43 -5.04
C THR A 770 -11.23 -25.13 -4.91
N HIS A 771 -11.57 -24.30 -3.93
CA HIS A 771 -11.06 -22.95 -3.80
C HIS A 771 -10.02 -22.78 -2.69
N SER A 772 -9.20 -21.74 -2.84
CA SER A 772 -8.45 -21.16 -1.73
C SER A 772 -9.31 -20.13 -0.99
N PHE A 773 -9.13 -20.05 0.33
CA PHE A 773 -9.84 -19.10 1.19
C PHE A 773 -8.85 -18.19 1.92
N LEU A 774 -8.96 -16.87 1.74
CA LEU A 774 -8.09 -15.91 2.43
C LEU A 774 -8.54 -15.71 3.88
N TYR A 775 -7.58 -15.69 4.80
CA TYR A 775 -7.83 -15.44 6.21
C TYR A 775 -6.84 -14.40 6.77
N GLU A 776 -7.34 -13.21 7.06
CA GLU A 776 -6.59 -12.09 7.64
C GLU A 776 -6.50 -12.22 9.16
N ALA A 777 -5.63 -13.10 9.64
CA ALA A 777 -5.56 -13.43 11.07
C ALA A 777 -4.33 -12.86 11.80
N GLN A 778 -3.48 -12.03 11.18
CA GLN A 778 -2.23 -11.58 11.83
C GLN A 778 -2.49 -10.81 13.13
N GLU A 779 -3.58 -10.05 13.20
CA GLU A 779 -3.97 -9.32 14.41
C GLU A 779 -4.21 -10.23 15.63
N THR A 780 -4.55 -11.52 15.40
CA THR A 780 -4.68 -12.52 16.47
C THR A 780 -3.33 -12.87 17.11
N LEU A 781 -2.22 -12.75 16.37
CA LEU A 781 -0.86 -13.00 16.86
C LEU A 781 -0.33 -11.87 17.74
N ARG A 782 -0.94 -10.67 17.62
CA ARG A 782 -0.55 -9.45 18.34
C ARG A 782 -1.32 -9.24 19.65
N GLN A 783 -2.32 -10.07 19.93
CA GLN A 783 -3.15 -9.95 21.14
C GLN A 783 -2.37 -10.34 22.40
N LYS A 784 -2.80 -9.78 23.55
CA LYS A 784 -2.26 -10.13 24.87
C LYS A 784 -2.53 -11.61 25.20
N ASP A 785 -3.77 -12.06 24.99
CA ASP A 785 -4.17 -13.46 25.16
C ASP A 785 -3.78 -14.32 23.95
N LYS A 786 -2.49 -14.64 23.84
CA LYS A 786 -1.97 -15.42 22.72
C LYS A 786 -2.59 -16.83 22.65
N ALA A 787 -2.80 -17.48 23.78
CA ALA A 787 -3.28 -18.85 23.84
C ALA A 787 -4.76 -18.96 23.43
N GLY A 788 -5.62 -18.07 23.94
CA GLY A 788 -7.04 -18.06 23.58
C GLY A 788 -7.26 -17.73 22.11
N PHE A 789 -6.52 -16.77 21.56
CA PHE A 789 -6.59 -16.44 20.14
C PHE A 789 -5.96 -17.50 19.23
N ALA A 790 -4.89 -18.19 19.67
CA ALA A 790 -4.36 -19.34 18.96
C ALA A 790 -5.43 -20.43 18.80
N LYS A 791 -6.08 -20.84 19.91
CA LYS A 791 -7.15 -21.84 19.89
C LYS A 791 -8.30 -21.46 18.94
N LYS A 792 -8.74 -20.20 18.96
CA LYS A 792 -9.79 -19.69 18.06
C LYS A 792 -9.36 -19.76 16.60
N ARG A 793 -8.16 -19.28 16.28
CA ARG A 793 -7.59 -19.33 14.92
C ARG A 793 -7.49 -20.76 14.40
N GLU A 794 -6.95 -21.67 15.20
CA GLU A 794 -6.80 -23.08 14.82
C GLU A 794 -8.16 -23.75 14.56
N SER A 795 -9.15 -23.47 15.41
CA SER A 795 -10.53 -23.93 15.22
C SER A 795 -11.14 -23.40 13.92
N ILE A 796 -10.95 -22.12 13.61
CA ILE A 796 -11.39 -21.52 12.34
C ILE A 796 -10.72 -22.19 11.15
N ILE A 797 -9.40 -22.38 11.18
CA ILE A 797 -8.67 -23.01 10.06
C ILE A 797 -9.15 -24.45 9.84
N ARG A 798 -9.33 -25.24 10.90
CA ARG A 798 -9.91 -26.59 10.81
C ARG A 798 -11.31 -26.55 10.20
N LYS A 799 -12.15 -25.61 10.65
CA LYS A 799 -13.53 -25.44 10.14
C LYS A 799 -13.56 -25.10 8.66
N LEU A 800 -12.68 -24.21 8.21
CA LEU A 800 -12.55 -23.86 6.78
C LEU A 800 -12.12 -25.07 5.96
N LEU A 801 -11.08 -25.80 6.39
CA LEU A 801 -10.56 -26.98 5.68
C LEU A 801 -11.49 -28.20 5.75
N ALA A 802 -12.46 -28.22 6.67
CA ALA A 802 -13.51 -29.24 6.71
C ALA A 802 -14.58 -29.06 5.63
N ARG A 803 -14.66 -27.87 4.99
CA ARG A 803 -15.58 -27.62 3.88
C ARG A 803 -15.04 -28.23 2.60
N LYS A 804 -15.84 -29.08 1.93
CA LYS A 804 -15.45 -29.71 0.66
C LYS A 804 -15.10 -28.71 -0.45
N GLU A 805 -15.64 -27.49 -0.36
CA GLU A 805 -15.43 -26.41 -1.32
C GLU A 805 -14.05 -25.73 -1.15
N ILE A 806 -13.39 -25.89 0.00
CA ILE A 806 -12.15 -25.20 0.36
C ILE A 806 -11.03 -26.24 0.49
N HIS A 807 -9.98 -26.12 -0.32
CA HIS A 807 -8.81 -27.00 -0.26
C HIS A 807 -7.55 -26.36 0.31
N GLU A 808 -7.58 -25.04 0.54
CA GLU A 808 -6.42 -24.29 1.01
C GLU A 808 -6.88 -23.07 1.81
N VAL A 809 -6.21 -22.80 2.93
CA VAL A 809 -6.33 -21.54 3.65
C VAL A 809 -5.08 -20.69 3.40
N ILE A 810 -5.28 -19.50 2.86
CA ILE A 810 -4.21 -18.54 2.61
C ILE A 810 -4.15 -17.56 3.79
N LEU A 811 -3.09 -17.62 4.58
CA LEU A 811 -2.88 -16.70 5.70
C LEU A 811 -2.19 -15.42 5.23
N TYR A 812 -2.78 -14.29 5.57
CA TYR A 812 -2.42 -12.97 5.05
C TYR A 812 -1.57 -12.12 6.03
N GLU A 813 -0.67 -11.27 5.50
CA GLU A 813 0.31 -10.34 6.15
C GLU A 813 1.50 -10.96 6.94
N SER A 814 2.13 -11.90 6.27
CA SER A 814 3.36 -12.70 6.55
C SER A 814 4.68 -12.10 7.06
N ALA A 815 4.78 -10.92 7.65
CA ALA A 815 5.91 -10.70 8.57
C ALA A 815 5.61 -11.28 9.96
N ASP A 816 4.32 -11.38 10.31
CA ASP A 816 3.94 -11.94 11.60
C ASP A 816 3.96 -13.47 11.59
N TRP A 817 3.54 -14.11 10.51
CA TRP A 817 3.41 -15.57 10.49
C TRP A 817 4.75 -16.28 10.64
N THR A 818 5.74 -15.88 9.85
CA THR A 818 7.05 -16.53 9.86
C THR A 818 7.78 -16.31 11.18
N TYR A 819 7.68 -15.12 11.80
CA TYR A 819 8.45 -14.75 12.99
C TYR A 819 7.70 -14.84 14.34
N TYR A 820 6.36 -14.79 14.37
CA TYR A 820 5.57 -14.88 15.62
C TYR A 820 5.03 -16.29 15.89
N LEU A 821 4.96 -17.15 14.89
CA LEU A 821 4.68 -18.56 15.11
C LEU A 821 5.93 -19.30 15.60
N PRO A 822 5.74 -20.40 16.35
CA PRO A 822 6.81 -21.35 16.63
C PRO A 822 7.54 -21.74 15.34
N GLN A 823 8.84 -21.89 15.46
CA GLN A 823 9.67 -22.34 14.35
C GLN A 823 9.42 -23.80 14.00
N ASP A 824 9.08 -24.61 15.01
CA ASP A 824 8.80 -26.02 14.85
C ASP A 824 7.31 -26.25 14.70
N ASP A 825 6.92 -26.66 13.50
CA ASP A 825 5.61 -27.20 13.16
C ASP A 825 4.38 -26.48 13.80
N PRO A 826 4.15 -25.20 13.45
CA PRO A 826 3.07 -24.42 14.04
C PRO A 826 1.67 -24.89 13.63
N HIS A 827 1.57 -25.84 12.70
CA HIS A 827 0.31 -26.37 12.15
C HIS A 827 0.05 -27.83 12.51
N SER A 828 0.79 -28.38 13.48
CA SER A 828 0.61 -29.74 14.01
C SER A 828 -0.81 -30.05 14.48
N TYR A 829 -1.60 -29.03 14.83
CA TYR A 829 -3.02 -29.18 15.16
C TYR A 829 -3.86 -29.73 13.98
N LEU A 830 -3.36 -29.73 12.75
CA LEU A 830 -4.05 -30.36 11.62
C LEU A 830 -3.81 -31.87 11.51
N ASP A 831 -2.84 -32.41 12.25
CA ASP A 831 -2.50 -33.83 12.19
C ASP A 831 -3.47 -34.68 13.04
N THR A 832 -4.08 -34.07 14.05
CA THR A 832 -5.15 -34.68 14.83
C THR A 832 -6.47 -34.55 14.09
N ARG A 833 -7.10 -35.67 13.73
CA ARG A 833 -8.55 -35.71 13.44
C ARG A 833 -9.29 -35.40 14.75
N ALA A 834 -9.43 -34.12 15.10
CA ALA A 834 -10.39 -33.74 16.12
C ALA A 834 -11.79 -34.07 15.58
N ALA A 835 -12.60 -34.75 16.38
CA ALA A 835 -14.00 -34.98 16.06
C ALA A 835 -14.70 -33.63 15.73
N PRO A 836 -15.64 -33.63 14.77
CA PRO A 836 -16.30 -32.42 14.27
C PRO A 836 -16.88 -31.51 15.36
#